data_AF-A0A4V1CA86-F1
#
_entry.id   AF-A0A4V1CA86-F1
#
_cell.length_a   1.000
_cell.length_b   1.000
_cell.length_c   1.000
_cell.angle_alpha   90.00
_cell.angle_beta   90.00
_cell.angle_gamma   90.00
#
_symmetry.space_group_name_H-M   'P 1'
#
loop_
_entity.id
_entity.type
_entity.pdbx_description
1 polymer ?
#
loop_
_entity_poly.entity_id
_entity_poly.type
_entity_poly.pdbx_seq_one_letter_code
_entity_poly.pdbx_strand_id
1 'polypeptide(L)'
;MQQEKNILVNRGIPRTPSSSSGFGFSARGVSGPDHADRAYDAVDYAFDWLDESNESVEECFKENIKNITYITDAELVKTRATVRAAIPTTASDFDIELRTLNLQLSKARADHQQQIKTANLYYGHDPLTHKARDPAHKGFELVGRRGGQRGYYNAIAKWNISYAAAYQAKFLAEQIKLLETRLAIQNKTIAEAKAKSAAAAQAKAQAEAKRAAEERARLAAEAKRLAEERARLAAEAKRLAEEQARLAAEAQRLAAAAKAAAQAEAKRLAAEEARKATEAEIRRTAEVQALRQALSGRTFPMLGAAAGAGPVFATAGSTLATSQETTLAIQAALRTAITMVVESASAVAAPALAGFAALFYSSELGNGDLYSLSVPLSELTPDKSDDLRAIAAAQGEINLPLAIGSRTTGNKTEYVVTATHSAPTLSKAAVQLATLDSLGNFYRSISPDAASSNIIWTPIVKPNGASTSLPASVPNMIPYTGATPEAVAGRIDTHPEFDLYRFGGFVTVFPPESGIPPIYTVINSPYEGATTKGEHSGRDFNPQQAGGPILELDWRTAMVTQEGLDAVKLHIARLDQSDANVIMIERLERILSGEMNPGDVDKRFYTHETRELERFRAQGLADDFIPSNGSAEWNNAHTATLEDYKLGSSESLLYSSEALEAGRKQMEEIYKRLLKGEF
;
A
#
# COMPACT_ATOMS: atom_id res chain seq x y z
N MET A 1 30.73 50.44 -74.39
CA MET A 1 30.28 51.77 -74.89
C MET A 1 30.07 51.66 -76.40
N GLN A 2 28.90 51.14 -76.79
CA GLN A 2 28.37 51.31 -78.15
C GLN A 2 27.44 52.51 -78.08
N GLN A 3 27.58 53.42 -79.05
CA GLN A 3 26.80 54.65 -79.16
C GLN A 3 25.30 54.35 -79.00
N GLU A 4 24.71 54.89 -77.92
CA GLU A 4 23.27 55.12 -77.83
C GLU A 4 22.88 56.05 -78.97
N LYS A 5 22.59 55.48 -80.15
CA LYS A 5 21.73 56.17 -81.10
C LYS A 5 20.41 56.36 -80.37
N ASN A 6 20.14 57.61 -79.98
CA ASN A 6 18.82 58.08 -79.60
C ASN A 6 17.83 57.69 -80.70
N ILE A 7 17.30 56.47 -80.65
CA ILE A 7 16.10 56.09 -81.37
C ILE A 7 15.01 56.87 -80.65
N LEU A 8 14.80 58.12 -81.08
CA LEU A 8 13.60 58.85 -80.75
C LEU A 8 12.42 57.91 -81.03
N VAL A 9 11.69 57.57 -79.97
CA VAL A 9 10.44 56.80 -80.03
C VAL A 9 9.34 57.70 -80.63
N ASN A 10 9.61 58.26 -81.80
CA ASN A 10 8.58 58.85 -82.64
C ASN A 10 7.90 57.69 -83.33
N ARG A 11 6.88 57.15 -82.67
CA ARG A 11 6.04 56.10 -83.25
C ARG A 11 5.09 56.70 -84.30
N GLY A 12 5.66 57.31 -85.33
CA GLY A 12 4.92 58.00 -86.39
C GLY A 12 4.23 59.29 -85.93
N ILE A 13 4.91 60.20 -85.23
CA ILE A 13 4.35 61.54 -85.03
C ILE A 13 4.20 62.18 -86.42
N PRO A 14 2.98 62.57 -86.83
CA PRO A 14 2.77 63.19 -88.14
C PRO A 14 3.60 64.48 -88.23
N ARG A 15 4.27 64.72 -89.37
CA ARG A 15 5.00 65.97 -89.57
C ARG A 15 4.02 67.13 -89.37
N THR A 16 4.48 68.19 -88.70
CA THR A 16 3.71 69.44 -88.59
C THR A 16 4.10 70.38 -89.73
N PRO A 17 3.16 71.15 -90.29
CA PRO A 17 3.48 72.13 -91.34
C PRO A 17 4.56 73.11 -90.87
N SER A 18 5.42 73.54 -91.78
CA SER A 18 6.60 74.38 -91.47
C SER A 18 6.29 75.84 -91.13
N SER A 19 5.03 76.30 -91.30
CA SER A 19 4.63 77.67 -90.96
C SER A 19 3.15 77.76 -90.52
N SER A 20 2.80 78.83 -89.80
CA SER A 20 1.42 79.14 -89.39
C SER A 20 0.49 79.53 -90.54
N SER A 21 1.06 79.81 -91.73
CA SER A 21 0.35 80.29 -92.93
C SER A 21 0.17 79.24 -94.04
N GLY A 22 0.63 78.00 -93.86
CA GLY A 22 0.47 76.93 -94.84
C GLY A 22 1.79 76.23 -95.18
N PHE A 23 1.67 75.07 -95.82
CA PHE A 23 2.68 74.06 -96.15
C PHE A 23 3.83 74.58 -97.05
N GLY A 24 4.63 75.53 -96.55
CA GLY A 24 5.80 76.08 -97.25
C GLY A 24 5.55 77.27 -98.19
N PHE A 25 4.30 77.61 -98.50
CA PHE A 25 3.96 78.73 -99.40
C PHE A 25 2.77 79.55 -98.90
N SER A 26 2.83 80.89 -99.02
CA SER A 26 1.79 81.84 -98.60
C SER A 26 1.36 82.70 -99.80
N ALA A 27 0.09 82.57 -100.21
CA ALA A 27 -0.50 83.42 -101.24
C ALA A 27 -1.00 84.79 -100.72
N ARG A 28 -0.68 85.17 -99.47
CA ARG A 28 -1.15 86.45 -98.91
C ARG A 28 -0.33 87.62 -99.46
N GLY A 29 -0.97 88.47 -100.28
CA GLY A 29 -0.52 89.84 -100.54
C GLY A 29 -0.32 90.28 -102.00
N VAL A 30 -0.79 89.53 -103.00
CA VAL A 30 -0.58 89.90 -104.42
C VAL A 30 -1.90 89.89 -105.18
N SER A 31 -2.41 91.06 -105.58
CA SER A 31 -3.62 91.19 -106.41
C SER A 31 -3.27 91.31 -107.91
N GLY A 32 -3.87 90.46 -108.75
CA GLY A 32 -3.69 90.42 -110.20
C GLY A 32 -4.35 89.18 -110.84
N PRO A 33 -4.44 89.07 -112.18
CA PRO A 33 -5.06 87.95 -112.89
C PRO A 33 -4.40 86.57 -112.62
N ASP A 34 -3.16 86.55 -112.14
CA ASP A 34 -2.39 85.33 -111.81
C ASP A 34 -2.75 84.72 -110.43
N HIS A 35 -3.75 85.27 -109.72
CA HIS A 35 -4.08 84.86 -108.35
C HIS A 35 -4.73 83.45 -108.28
N ALA A 36 -5.36 83.00 -109.37
CA ALA A 36 -5.91 81.65 -109.47
C ALA A 36 -4.79 80.61 -109.61
N ASP A 37 -3.82 80.85 -110.51
CA ASP A 37 -2.70 79.95 -110.78
C ASP A 37 -1.84 79.72 -109.52
N ARG A 38 -1.53 80.78 -108.76
CA ARG A 38 -0.77 80.64 -107.51
C ARG A 38 -1.53 79.99 -106.35
N ALA A 39 -2.86 79.97 -106.40
CA ALA A 39 -3.67 79.23 -105.42
C ALA A 39 -3.68 77.73 -105.72
N TYR A 40 -3.60 77.34 -106.99
CA TYR A 40 -3.33 75.96 -107.41
C TYR A 40 -1.92 75.54 -106.96
N ASP A 41 -0.90 76.37 -107.19
CA ASP A 41 0.47 76.10 -106.72
C ASP A 41 0.52 75.84 -105.20
N ALA A 42 -0.20 76.63 -104.39
CA ALA A 42 -0.24 76.49 -102.93
C ALA A 42 -0.95 75.22 -102.42
N VAL A 43 -1.81 74.61 -103.24
CA VAL A 43 -2.46 73.33 -102.97
C VAL A 43 -1.53 72.18 -103.40
N ASP A 44 -0.82 72.34 -104.52
CA ASP A 44 0.17 71.37 -105.00
C ASP A 44 1.32 71.21 -103.99
N TYR A 45 1.87 72.29 -103.45
CA TYR A 45 2.88 72.23 -102.37
C TYR A 45 2.36 71.51 -101.10
N ALA A 46 1.06 71.62 -100.81
CA ALA A 46 0.47 70.95 -99.65
C ALA A 46 0.28 69.45 -99.89
N PHE A 47 0.04 69.04 -101.14
CA PHE A 47 0.04 67.64 -101.55
C PHE A 47 1.45 67.05 -101.57
N ASP A 48 2.44 67.76 -102.11
CA ASP A 48 3.85 67.34 -102.06
C ASP A 48 4.31 67.13 -100.60
N TRP A 49 3.96 68.06 -99.70
CA TRP A 49 4.23 67.89 -98.27
C TRP A 49 3.52 66.68 -97.65
N LEU A 50 2.28 66.40 -98.06
CA LEU A 50 1.52 65.24 -97.57
C LEU A 50 2.17 63.94 -98.01
N ASP A 51 2.58 63.85 -99.28
CA ASP A 51 3.30 62.71 -99.85
C ASP A 51 4.62 62.49 -99.10
N GLU A 52 5.45 63.53 -98.92
CA GLU A 52 6.70 63.45 -98.15
C GLU A 52 6.48 63.05 -96.68
N SER A 53 5.40 63.54 -96.05
CA SER A 53 5.05 63.18 -94.68
C SER A 53 4.63 61.71 -94.58
N ASN A 54 3.80 61.24 -95.52
CA ASN A 54 3.34 59.85 -95.59
C ASN A 54 4.51 58.89 -95.87
N GLU A 55 5.41 59.23 -96.80
CA GLU A 55 6.63 58.46 -97.08
C GLU A 55 7.53 58.37 -95.83
N SER A 56 7.74 59.49 -95.14
CA SER A 56 8.53 59.53 -93.90
C SER A 56 7.91 58.69 -92.77
N VAL A 57 6.58 58.66 -92.66
CA VAL A 57 5.85 57.81 -91.70
C VAL A 57 6.06 56.32 -92.04
N GLU A 58 5.98 55.96 -93.32
CA GLU A 58 6.18 54.59 -93.77
C GLU A 58 7.62 54.11 -93.54
N GLU A 59 8.62 54.94 -93.83
CA GLU A 59 10.04 54.65 -93.54
C GLU A 59 10.28 54.46 -92.05
N CYS A 60 9.75 55.36 -91.22
CA CYS A 60 9.82 55.27 -89.77
C CYS A 60 9.16 53.98 -89.26
N PHE A 61 8.00 53.60 -89.80
CA PHE A 61 7.37 52.32 -89.50
C PHE A 61 8.26 51.13 -89.87
N LYS A 62 8.85 51.13 -91.08
CA LYS A 62 9.76 50.06 -91.55
C LYS A 62 11.01 49.92 -90.68
N GLU A 63 11.51 51.01 -90.09
CA GLU A 63 12.61 50.97 -89.13
C GLU A 63 12.14 50.48 -87.75
N ASN A 64 11.03 51.02 -87.25
CA ASN A 64 10.48 50.65 -85.95
C ASN A 64 10.09 49.17 -85.89
N ILE A 65 9.52 48.61 -86.95
CA ILE A 65 9.14 47.19 -86.98
C ILE A 65 10.36 46.26 -86.95
N LYS A 66 11.48 46.65 -87.59
CA LYS A 66 12.76 45.91 -87.48
C LYS A 66 13.30 45.91 -86.04
N ASN A 67 13.06 47.01 -85.32
CA ASN A 67 13.51 47.23 -83.95
C ASN A 67 12.44 46.93 -82.89
N ILE A 68 11.34 46.24 -83.25
CA ILE A 68 10.18 46.07 -82.39
C ILE A 68 10.50 45.42 -81.05
N THR A 69 11.43 44.46 -81.02
CA THR A 69 11.88 43.81 -79.79
C THR A 69 12.56 44.80 -78.85
N TYR A 70 13.51 45.59 -79.36
CA TYR A 70 14.25 46.57 -78.58
C TYR A 70 13.32 47.67 -78.02
N ILE A 71 12.42 48.18 -78.86
CA ILE A 71 11.42 49.19 -78.46
C ILE A 71 10.52 48.65 -77.34
N THR A 72 10.02 47.41 -77.51
CA THR A 72 9.16 46.76 -76.52
C THR A 72 9.91 46.49 -75.22
N ASP A 73 11.19 46.12 -75.27
CA ASP A 73 12.02 45.90 -74.08
C ASP A 73 12.23 47.20 -73.28
N ALA A 74 12.51 48.31 -73.96
CA ALA A 74 12.65 49.61 -73.31
C ALA A 74 11.36 50.05 -72.60
N GLU A 75 10.20 49.75 -73.18
CA GLU A 75 8.89 50.03 -72.59
C GLU A 75 8.60 49.10 -71.40
N LEU A 76 8.93 47.82 -71.51
CA LEU A 76 8.80 46.86 -70.42
C LEU A 76 9.68 47.23 -69.23
N VAL A 77 10.89 47.77 -69.44
CA VAL A 77 11.74 48.28 -68.35
C VAL A 77 11.05 49.41 -67.58
N LYS A 78 10.47 50.38 -68.28
CA LYS A 78 9.72 51.49 -67.66
C LYS A 78 8.50 50.96 -66.90
N THR A 79 7.71 50.08 -67.52
CA THR A 79 6.52 49.48 -66.89
C THR A 79 6.91 48.60 -65.68
N ARG A 80 8.03 47.87 -65.74
CA ARG A 80 8.54 47.05 -64.62
C ARG A 80 8.92 47.93 -63.43
N ALA A 81 9.54 49.08 -63.66
CA ALA A 81 9.84 50.04 -62.59
C ALA A 81 8.56 50.54 -61.90
N THR A 82 7.51 50.86 -62.68
CA THR A 82 6.20 51.23 -62.12
C THR A 82 5.56 50.09 -61.33
N VAL A 83 5.58 48.87 -61.86
CA VAL A 83 5.01 47.69 -61.18
C VAL A 83 5.75 47.40 -59.87
N ARG A 84 7.08 47.46 -59.86
CA ARG A 84 7.90 47.26 -58.64
C ARG A 84 7.60 48.28 -57.55
N ALA A 85 7.32 49.53 -57.90
CA ALA A 85 6.95 50.55 -56.93
C ALA A 85 5.57 50.32 -56.30
N ALA A 86 4.68 49.56 -56.94
CA ALA A 86 3.29 49.37 -56.54
C ALA A 86 3.00 48.05 -55.81
N ILE A 87 3.96 47.11 -55.75
CA ILE A 87 3.78 45.78 -55.16
C ILE A 87 4.69 45.56 -53.94
N PRO A 88 4.30 44.68 -52.99
CA PRO A 88 5.13 44.34 -51.84
C PRO A 88 6.51 43.78 -52.24
N THR A 89 7.52 44.04 -51.43
CA THR A 89 8.89 43.53 -51.62
C THR A 89 8.99 42.00 -51.54
N THR A 90 7.95 41.33 -51.06
CA THR A 90 7.83 39.87 -50.96
C THR A 90 7.30 39.20 -52.23
N ALA A 91 6.91 39.97 -53.25
CA ALA A 91 6.43 39.42 -54.52
C ALA A 91 7.56 38.69 -55.28
N SER A 92 7.26 37.50 -55.80
CA SER A 92 8.24 36.73 -56.57
C SER A 92 8.56 37.40 -57.90
N ASP A 93 9.80 37.31 -58.40
CA ASP A 93 10.18 37.88 -59.70
C ASP A 93 9.27 37.40 -60.85
N PHE A 94 8.73 36.19 -60.76
CA PHE A 94 7.73 35.68 -61.70
C PHE A 94 6.43 36.48 -61.70
N ASP A 95 5.94 36.89 -60.53
CA ASP A 95 4.73 37.70 -60.38
C ASP A 95 4.97 39.15 -60.85
N ILE A 96 6.17 39.70 -60.59
CA ILE A 96 6.57 41.02 -61.07
C ILE A 96 6.53 41.04 -62.60
N GLU A 97 7.11 40.03 -63.24
CA GLU A 97 7.17 39.95 -64.70
C GLU A 97 5.78 39.70 -65.31
N LEU A 98 4.97 38.81 -64.72
CA LEU A 98 3.60 38.55 -65.16
C LEU A 98 2.75 39.84 -65.11
N ARG A 99 2.83 40.61 -64.02
CA ARG A 99 2.11 41.88 -63.88
C ARG A 99 2.62 42.94 -64.86
N THR A 100 3.93 42.97 -65.11
CA THR A 100 4.56 43.87 -66.09
C THR A 100 4.05 43.60 -67.50
N LEU A 101 4.07 42.34 -67.95
CA LEU A 101 3.58 41.95 -69.27
C LEU A 101 2.09 42.24 -69.44
N ASN A 102 1.26 41.90 -68.45
CA ASN A 102 -0.19 42.18 -68.49
C ASN A 102 -0.50 43.69 -68.56
N LEU A 103 0.21 44.51 -67.78
CA LEU A 103 0.01 45.95 -67.79
C LEU A 103 0.46 46.56 -69.13
N GLN A 104 1.60 46.15 -69.67
CA GLN A 104 2.09 46.64 -70.96
C GLN A 104 1.16 46.21 -72.11
N LEU A 105 0.68 44.96 -72.09
CA LEU A 105 -0.27 44.45 -73.08
C LEU A 105 -1.60 45.22 -73.03
N SER A 106 -2.10 45.53 -71.83
CA SER A 106 -3.31 46.34 -71.64
C SER A 106 -3.15 47.75 -72.23
N LYS A 107 -2.01 48.42 -71.94
CA LYS A 107 -1.68 49.73 -72.52
C LYS A 107 -1.58 49.67 -74.04
N ALA A 108 -0.85 48.71 -74.60
CA ALA A 108 -0.70 48.54 -76.05
C ALA A 108 -2.05 48.30 -76.75
N ARG A 109 -2.94 47.51 -76.15
CA ARG A 109 -4.30 47.29 -76.67
C ARG A 109 -5.14 48.57 -76.63
N ALA A 110 -5.07 49.35 -75.56
CA ALA A 110 -5.77 50.63 -75.45
C ALA A 110 -5.27 51.63 -76.50
N ASP A 111 -3.94 51.75 -76.64
CA ASP A 111 -3.30 52.60 -77.66
C ASP A 111 -3.70 52.15 -79.07
N HIS A 112 -3.70 50.84 -79.34
CA HIS A 112 -4.09 50.29 -80.65
C HIS A 112 -5.51 50.70 -81.02
N GLN A 113 -6.46 50.54 -80.09
CA GLN A 113 -7.85 50.96 -80.30
C GLN A 113 -7.99 52.47 -80.53
N GLN A 114 -7.22 53.28 -79.81
CA GLN A 114 -7.20 54.73 -80.01
C GLN A 114 -6.65 55.10 -81.39
N GLN A 115 -5.57 54.45 -81.83
CA GLN A 115 -4.96 54.72 -83.13
C GLN A 115 -5.84 54.27 -84.30
N ILE A 116 -6.58 53.16 -84.16
CA ILE A 116 -7.61 52.76 -85.15
C ILE A 116 -8.72 53.82 -85.25
N LYS A 117 -9.20 54.38 -84.11
CA LYS A 117 -10.18 55.47 -84.14
C LYS A 117 -9.64 56.71 -84.85
N THR A 118 -8.39 57.08 -84.59
CA THR A 118 -7.73 58.21 -85.24
C THR A 118 -7.47 57.97 -86.73
N ALA A 119 -7.09 56.74 -87.12
CA ALA A 119 -6.89 56.34 -88.51
C ALA A 119 -8.17 56.51 -89.34
N ASN A 120 -9.32 56.18 -88.76
CA ASN A 120 -10.61 56.26 -89.46
C ASN A 120 -11.20 57.68 -89.52
N LEU A 121 -10.55 58.72 -88.97
CA LEU A 121 -11.11 60.08 -88.90
C LEU A 121 -11.37 60.73 -90.27
N TYR A 122 -10.55 60.41 -91.28
CA TYR A 122 -10.68 61.02 -92.61
C TYR A 122 -11.64 60.23 -93.51
N TYR A 123 -11.33 58.95 -93.76
CA TYR A 123 -12.10 58.13 -94.70
C TYR A 123 -13.25 57.33 -94.05
N GLY A 124 -13.37 57.31 -92.71
CA GLY A 124 -14.30 56.42 -92.00
C GLY A 124 -13.87 54.95 -91.96
N HIS A 125 -12.75 54.61 -92.60
CA HIS A 125 -12.13 53.29 -92.68
C HIS A 125 -10.61 53.45 -92.86
N ASP A 126 -9.87 52.34 -92.88
CA ASP A 126 -8.40 52.34 -92.91
C ASP A 126 -7.85 53.15 -94.10
N PRO A 127 -7.10 54.25 -93.86
CA PRO A 127 -6.54 55.08 -94.92
C PRO A 127 -5.47 54.37 -95.76
N LEU A 128 -4.88 53.26 -95.27
CA LEU A 128 -3.89 52.47 -96.03
C LEU A 128 -4.51 51.67 -97.18
N THR A 129 -5.84 51.68 -97.31
CA THR A 129 -6.54 51.19 -98.50
C THR A 129 -6.32 52.10 -99.72
N HIS A 130 -5.84 53.33 -99.49
CA HIS A 130 -5.46 54.29 -100.52
C HIS A 130 -3.92 54.31 -100.65
N LYS A 131 -3.41 54.57 -101.86
CA LYS A 131 -1.96 54.63 -102.08
C LYS A 131 -1.37 55.84 -101.34
N ALA A 132 -0.16 55.67 -100.81
CA ALA A 132 0.60 56.74 -100.14
C ALA A 132 0.73 57.98 -101.04
N ARG A 133 0.97 57.73 -102.33
CA ARG A 133 0.96 58.67 -103.43
C ARG A 133 -0.19 58.32 -104.36
N ASP A 134 -1.27 59.10 -104.31
CA ASP A 134 -2.37 58.99 -105.26
C ASP A 134 -2.28 60.13 -106.27
N PRO A 135 -1.87 59.87 -107.53
CA PRO A 135 -1.79 60.90 -108.56
C PRO A 135 -3.12 61.64 -108.79
N ALA A 136 -4.24 60.99 -108.45
CA ALA A 136 -5.58 61.57 -108.57
C ALA A 136 -6.11 62.17 -107.26
N HIS A 137 -5.38 62.06 -106.14
CA HIS A 137 -5.78 62.54 -104.82
C HIS A 137 -7.26 62.20 -104.47
N LYS A 138 -7.68 60.96 -104.75
CA LYS A 138 -9.06 60.51 -104.60
C LYS A 138 -9.49 60.64 -103.14
N GLY A 139 -10.56 61.39 -102.90
CA GLY A 139 -11.03 61.78 -101.57
C GLY A 139 -10.99 63.29 -101.32
N PHE A 140 -10.19 64.06 -102.07
CA PHE A 140 -10.19 65.53 -102.01
C PHE A 140 -11.15 66.20 -103.01
N GLU A 141 -11.73 65.43 -103.94
CA GLU A 141 -12.55 65.87 -105.09
C GLU A 141 -13.75 66.75 -104.70
N LEU A 142 -14.38 66.48 -103.55
CA LEU A 142 -15.56 67.22 -103.06
C LEU A 142 -15.22 68.41 -102.15
N VAL A 143 -14.00 68.44 -101.59
CA VAL A 143 -13.56 69.49 -100.66
C VAL A 143 -13.31 70.81 -101.39
N GLY A 144 -12.82 70.73 -102.64
CA GLY A 144 -12.53 71.91 -103.47
C GLY A 144 -13.74 72.69 -103.97
N ARG A 145 -14.90 72.03 -104.17
CA ARG A 145 -16.10 72.74 -104.67
C ARG A 145 -16.82 73.58 -103.63
N ARG A 146 -16.65 73.34 -102.32
CA ARG A 146 -17.40 74.01 -101.24
C ARG A 146 -16.55 74.70 -100.16
N GLY A 147 -15.27 74.33 -99.98
CA GLY A 147 -14.48 74.73 -98.81
C GLY A 147 -13.29 75.68 -99.06
N GLY A 148 -12.90 75.92 -100.32
CA GLY A 148 -11.72 76.71 -100.66
C GLY A 148 -10.41 76.18 -100.05
N GLN A 149 -9.36 77.00 -100.07
CA GLN A 149 -8.00 76.66 -99.58
C GLN A 149 -7.98 76.10 -98.15
N ARG A 150 -8.80 76.69 -97.24
CA ARG A 150 -8.89 76.25 -95.84
C ARG A 150 -9.50 74.85 -95.70
N GLY A 151 -10.43 74.48 -96.58
CA GLY A 151 -10.99 73.13 -96.66
C GLY A 151 -9.93 72.09 -97.01
N TYR A 152 -9.11 72.38 -98.03
CA TYR A 152 -7.98 71.52 -98.43
C TYR A 152 -6.96 71.33 -97.32
N TYR A 153 -6.52 72.41 -96.67
CA TYR A 153 -5.53 72.31 -95.59
C TYR A 153 -6.03 71.50 -94.39
N ASN A 154 -7.30 71.65 -94.03
CA ASN A 154 -7.91 70.83 -92.97
C ASN A 154 -8.02 69.36 -93.37
N ALA A 155 -8.34 69.07 -94.64
CA ALA A 155 -8.41 67.71 -95.17
C ALA A 155 -7.02 67.05 -95.22
N ILE A 156 -5.99 67.77 -95.67
CA ILE A 156 -4.59 67.32 -95.72
C ILE A 156 -4.07 67.03 -94.30
N ALA A 157 -4.33 67.94 -93.35
CA ALA A 157 -3.95 67.72 -91.95
C ALA A 157 -4.65 66.49 -91.34
N LYS A 158 -5.94 66.30 -91.63
CA LYS A 158 -6.70 65.12 -91.17
C LYS A 158 -6.20 63.84 -91.80
N TRP A 159 -5.94 63.82 -93.12
CA TRP A 159 -5.34 62.67 -93.79
C TRP A 159 -4.00 62.34 -93.13
N ASN A 160 -3.09 63.30 -93.00
CA ASN A 160 -1.75 63.05 -92.45
C ASN A 160 -1.81 62.39 -91.06
N ILE A 161 -2.68 62.90 -90.18
CA ILE A 161 -2.89 62.32 -88.84
C ILE A 161 -3.51 60.91 -88.94
N SER A 162 -4.49 60.71 -89.81
CA SER A 162 -5.12 59.40 -90.04
C SER A 162 -4.13 58.36 -90.59
N TYR A 163 -3.29 58.75 -91.55
CA TYR A 163 -2.31 57.88 -92.19
C TYR A 163 -1.19 57.48 -91.22
N ALA A 164 -0.68 58.44 -90.44
CA ALA A 164 0.26 58.19 -89.35
C ALA A 164 -0.31 57.24 -88.30
N ALA A 165 -1.57 57.47 -87.88
CA ALA A 165 -2.25 56.61 -86.92
C ALA A 165 -2.47 55.17 -87.42
N ALA A 166 -2.68 54.97 -88.73
CA ALA A 166 -2.86 53.65 -89.31
C ALA A 166 -1.57 52.82 -89.26
N TYR A 167 -0.42 53.40 -89.63
CA TYR A 167 0.87 52.73 -89.46
C TYR A 167 1.21 52.48 -87.99
N GLN A 168 0.84 53.41 -87.11
CA GLN A 168 1.02 53.23 -85.69
C GLN A 168 0.16 52.10 -85.12
N ALA A 169 -1.07 51.94 -85.60
CA ALA A 169 -1.91 50.79 -85.28
C ALA A 169 -1.27 49.47 -85.78
N LYS A 170 -0.71 49.44 -87.00
CA LYS A 170 0.02 48.25 -87.49
C LYS A 170 1.22 47.89 -86.61
N PHE A 171 2.00 48.87 -86.16
CA PHE A 171 3.11 48.62 -85.23
C PHE A 171 2.62 48.04 -83.90
N LEU A 172 1.58 48.64 -83.32
CA LEU A 172 0.99 48.19 -82.05
C LEU A 172 0.39 46.78 -82.18
N ALA A 173 -0.18 46.42 -83.33
CA ALA A 173 -0.68 45.06 -83.58
C ALA A 173 0.43 44.01 -83.52
N GLU A 174 1.59 44.26 -84.13
CA GLU A 174 2.76 43.37 -84.03
C GLU A 174 3.36 43.36 -82.62
N GLN A 175 3.33 44.50 -81.92
CA GLN A 175 3.81 44.58 -80.53
C GLN A 175 2.94 43.75 -79.58
N ILE A 176 1.62 43.78 -79.78
CA ILE A 176 0.65 42.96 -79.05
C ILE A 176 0.96 41.47 -79.23
N LYS A 177 1.21 41.00 -80.47
CA LYS A 177 1.58 39.59 -80.75
C LYS A 177 2.85 39.17 -80.01
N LEU A 178 3.86 40.03 -79.98
CA LEU A 178 5.10 39.78 -79.25
C LEU A 178 4.85 39.67 -77.74
N LEU A 179 4.08 40.59 -77.17
CA LEU A 179 3.73 40.59 -75.74
C LEU A 179 2.87 39.38 -75.36
N GLU A 180 1.92 38.97 -76.19
CA GLU A 180 1.11 37.76 -76.00
C GLU A 180 1.96 36.49 -76.00
N THR A 181 2.92 36.40 -76.94
CA THR A 181 3.87 35.27 -76.99
C THR A 181 4.71 35.19 -75.71
N ARG A 182 5.23 36.34 -75.26
CA ARG A 182 6.02 36.43 -74.01
C ARG A 182 5.18 36.07 -72.78
N LEU A 183 3.92 36.52 -72.74
CA LEU A 183 2.98 36.19 -71.66
C LEU A 183 2.70 34.68 -71.60
N ALA A 184 2.51 34.03 -72.76
CA ALA A 184 2.32 32.59 -72.83
C ALA A 184 3.56 31.81 -72.33
N ILE A 185 4.76 32.25 -72.72
CA ILE A 185 6.02 31.67 -72.23
C ILE A 185 6.14 31.83 -70.72
N GLN A 186 5.89 33.03 -70.19
CA GLN A 186 5.96 33.32 -68.75
C GLN A 186 4.97 32.45 -67.95
N ASN A 187 3.73 32.31 -68.44
CA ASN A 187 2.73 31.44 -67.80
C ASN A 187 3.16 29.97 -67.78
N LYS A 188 3.78 29.48 -68.87
CA LYS A 188 4.34 28.13 -68.94
C LYS A 188 5.47 27.94 -67.91
N THR A 189 6.39 28.89 -67.82
CA THR A 189 7.49 28.83 -66.82
C THR A 189 6.97 28.83 -65.39
N ILE A 190 5.95 29.65 -65.08
CA ILE A 190 5.30 29.64 -63.76
C ILE A 190 4.68 28.27 -63.46
N ALA A 191 3.98 27.67 -64.43
CA ALA A 191 3.37 26.35 -64.27
C ALA A 191 4.41 25.25 -64.03
N GLU A 192 5.51 25.25 -64.80
CA GLU A 192 6.61 24.29 -64.64
C GLU A 192 7.32 24.45 -63.29
N ALA A 193 7.56 25.69 -62.84
CA ALA A 193 8.15 25.96 -61.52
C ALA A 193 7.26 25.45 -60.39
N LYS A 194 5.94 25.71 -60.46
CA LYS A 194 4.97 25.22 -59.47
C LYS A 194 4.87 23.69 -59.46
N ALA A 195 4.87 23.06 -60.63
CA ALA A 195 4.86 21.60 -60.74
C ALA A 195 6.12 20.97 -60.14
N LYS A 196 7.30 21.55 -60.40
CA LYS A 196 8.57 21.08 -59.83
C LYS A 196 8.61 21.23 -58.31
N SER A 197 8.13 22.35 -57.77
CA SER A 197 8.06 22.52 -56.31
C SER A 197 7.07 21.56 -55.65
N ALA A 198 5.91 21.32 -56.28
CA ALA A 198 4.92 20.38 -55.76
C ALA A 198 5.44 18.94 -55.77
N ALA A 199 6.11 18.51 -56.85
CA ALA A 199 6.73 17.19 -56.95
C ALA A 199 7.84 17.01 -55.90
N ALA A 200 8.68 18.02 -55.67
CA ALA A 200 9.72 17.98 -54.64
C ALA A 200 9.12 17.87 -53.22
N ALA A 201 8.04 18.62 -52.94
CA ALA A 201 7.32 18.53 -51.66
C ALA A 201 6.68 17.15 -51.45
N GLN A 202 6.05 16.58 -52.49
CA GLN A 202 5.48 15.24 -52.44
C GLN A 202 6.56 14.17 -52.24
N ALA A 203 7.69 14.24 -52.94
CA ALA A 203 8.80 13.31 -52.77
C ALA A 203 9.39 13.37 -51.36
N LYS A 204 9.53 14.58 -50.78
CA LYS A 204 9.99 14.75 -49.40
C LYS A 204 8.98 14.15 -48.40
N ALA A 205 7.69 14.43 -48.57
CA ALA A 205 6.63 13.87 -47.73
C ALA A 205 6.57 12.33 -47.81
N GLN A 206 6.74 11.75 -49.01
CA GLN A 206 6.81 10.30 -49.20
C GLN A 206 8.05 9.69 -48.54
N ALA A 207 9.21 10.35 -48.63
CA ALA A 207 10.44 9.90 -47.97
C ALA A 207 10.31 9.95 -46.44
N GLU A 208 9.71 11.01 -45.89
CA GLU A 208 9.43 11.14 -44.45
C GLU A 208 8.41 10.08 -43.98
N ALA A 209 7.34 9.87 -44.73
CA ALA A 209 6.36 8.82 -44.45
C ALA A 209 6.99 7.42 -44.47
N LYS A 210 7.89 7.14 -45.42
CA LYS A 210 8.62 5.88 -45.50
C LYS A 210 9.54 5.69 -44.29
N ARG A 211 10.32 6.70 -43.90
CA ARG A 211 11.18 6.64 -42.69
C ARG A 211 10.34 6.41 -41.43
N ALA A 212 9.22 7.11 -41.28
CA ALA A 212 8.32 6.92 -40.14
C ALA A 212 7.69 5.52 -40.11
N ALA A 213 7.37 4.94 -41.28
CA ALA A 213 6.88 3.57 -41.38
C ALA A 213 7.97 2.53 -41.03
N GLU A 214 9.20 2.72 -41.50
CA GLU A 214 10.36 1.87 -41.17
C GLU A 214 10.68 1.93 -39.66
N GLU A 215 10.64 3.12 -39.06
CA GLU A 215 10.84 3.30 -37.62
C GLU A 215 9.72 2.63 -36.80
N ARG A 216 8.46 2.79 -37.19
CA ARG A 216 7.33 2.08 -36.57
C ARG A 216 7.46 0.56 -36.70
N ALA A 217 7.92 0.07 -37.84
CA ALA A 217 8.15 -1.37 -38.04
C ALA A 217 9.29 -1.88 -37.15
N ARG A 218 10.38 -1.12 -36.98
CA ARG A 218 11.48 -1.44 -36.07
C ARG A 218 11.00 -1.50 -34.62
N LEU A 219 10.25 -0.49 -34.16
CA LEU A 219 9.68 -0.46 -32.82
C LEU A 219 8.70 -1.61 -32.58
N ALA A 220 7.88 -1.96 -33.57
CA ALA A 220 6.98 -3.10 -33.48
C ALA A 220 7.75 -4.45 -33.40
N ALA A 221 8.84 -4.60 -34.16
CA ALA A 221 9.70 -5.78 -34.09
C ALA A 221 10.43 -5.88 -32.75
N GLU A 222 10.90 -4.76 -32.20
CA GLU A 222 11.54 -4.69 -30.88
C GLU A 222 10.53 -5.01 -29.76
N ALA A 223 9.31 -4.45 -29.83
CA ALA A 223 8.23 -4.77 -28.91
C ALA A 223 7.85 -6.26 -28.96
N LYS A 224 7.83 -6.86 -30.15
CA LYS A 224 7.60 -8.30 -30.31
C LYS A 224 8.72 -9.13 -29.68
N ARG A 225 9.99 -8.76 -29.89
CA ARG A 225 11.13 -9.43 -29.24
C ARG A 225 11.06 -9.33 -27.72
N LEU A 226 10.72 -8.17 -27.17
CA LEU A 226 10.56 -7.99 -25.73
C LEU A 226 9.38 -8.82 -25.18
N ALA A 227 8.29 -8.93 -25.93
CA ALA A 227 7.16 -9.78 -25.56
C ALA A 227 7.53 -11.28 -25.59
N GLU A 228 8.27 -11.73 -26.61
CA GLU A 228 8.80 -13.09 -26.68
C GLU A 228 9.79 -13.39 -25.55
N GLU A 229 10.66 -12.44 -25.20
CA GLU A 229 11.60 -12.56 -24.09
C GLU A 229 10.87 -12.61 -22.74
N ARG A 230 9.87 -11.74 -22.52
CA ARG A 230 9.00 -11.80 -21.33
C ARG A 230 8.23 -13.13 -21.25
N ALA A 231 7.75 -13.64 -22.38
CA ALA A 231 7.08 -14.94 -22.42
C ALA A 231 8.05 -16.09 -22.09
N ARG A 232 9.31 -16.03 -22.56
CA ARG A 232 10.36 -16.98 -22.17
C ARG A 232 10.67 -16.91 -20.68
N LEU A 233 10.87 -15.71 -20.13
CA LEU A 233 11.12 -15.52 -18.70
C LEU A 233 9.92 -15.98 -17.85
N ALA A 234 8.68 -15.74 -18.29
CA ALA A 234 7.50 -16.25 -17.62
C ALA A 234 7.40 -17.79 -17.69
N ALA A 235 7.75 -18.39 -18.83
CA ALA A 235 7.81 -19.85 -18.97
C ALA A 235 8.95 -20.47 -18.14
N GLU A 236 10.09 -19.81 -18.05
CA GLU A 236 11.22 -20.20 -17.20
C GLU A 236 10.87 -20.07 -15.71
N ALA A 237 10.24 -18.97 -15.29
CA ALA A 237 9.73 -18.79 -13.94
C ALA A 237 8.67 -19.84 -13.58
N LYS A 238 7.78 -20.18 -14.53
CA LYS A 238 6.82 -21.27 -14.35
C LYS A 238 7.52 -22.63 -14.22
N ARG A 239 8.51 -22.92 -15.07
CA ARG A 239 9.32 -24.15 -14.95
C ARG A 239 10.07 -24.21 -13.63
N LEU A 240 10.62 -23.09 -13.15
CA LEU A 240 11.30 -23.01 -11.86
C LEU A 240 10.33 -23.23 -10.71
N ALA A 241 9.11 -22.68 -10.79
CA ALA A 241 8.05 -22.90 -9.81
C ALA A 241 7.54 -24.36 -9.83
N GLU A 242 7.38 -24.96 -11.01
CA GLU A 242 7.02 -26.37 -11.18
C GLU A 242 8.16 -27.29 -10.69
N GLU A 243 9.42 -26.93 -10.92
CA GLU A 243 10.59 -27.65 -10.41
C GLU A 243 10.72 -27.50 -8.89
N GLN A 244 10.50 -26.30 -8.34
CA GLN A 244 10.44 -26.08 -6.88
C GLN A 244 9.27 -26.84 -6.26
N ALA A 245 8.11 -26.88 -6.90
CA ALA A 245 6.98 -27.69 -6.45
C ALA A 245 7.29 -29.19 -6.53
N ARG A 246 8.00 -29.64 -7.58
CA ARG A 246 8.47 -31.04 -7.70
C ARG A 246 9.50 -31.36 -6.64
N LEU A 247 10.45 -30.47 -6.36
CA LEU A 247 11.46 -30.64 -5.31
C LEU A 247 10.84 -30.58 -3.92
N ALA A 248 9.83 -29.73 -3.69
CA ALA A 248 9.07 -29.69 -2.45
C ALA A 248 8.21 -30.95 -2.28
N ALA A 249 7.57 -31.43 -3.33
CA ALA A 249 6.82 -32.69 -3.33
C ALA A 249 7.75 -33.91 -3.21
N GLU A 250 8.93 -33.89 -3.82
CA GLU A 250 9.95 -34.92 -3.68
C GLU A 250 10.59 -34.87 -2.30
N ALA A 251 10.83 -33.69 -1.72
CA ALA A 251 11.27 -33.52 -0.34
C ALA A 251 10.18 -33.96 0.65
N GLN A 252 8.90 -33.69 0.37
CA GLN A 252 7.79 -34.22 1.15
C GLN A 252 7.65 -35.73 0.97
N ARG A 253 7.87 -36.28 -0.23
CA ARG A 253 7.85 -37.73 -0.50
C ARG A 253 9.05 -38.42 0.13
N LEU A 254 10.23 -37.82 0.11
CA LEU A 254 11.44 -38.30 0.77
C LEU A 254 11.32 -38.14 2.28
N ALA A 255 10.71 -37.06 2.79
CA ALA A 255 10.40 -36.92 4.21
C ALA A 255 9.29 -37.88 4.65
N ALA A 256 8.31 -38.17 3.79
CA ALA A 256 7.26 -39.15 4.04
C ALA A 256 7.79 -40.58 3.89
N ALA A 257 8.69 -40.84 2.94
CA ALA A 257 9.36 -42.12 2.75
C ALA A 257 10.46 -42.33 3.79
N ALA A 258 11.13 -41.28 4.28
CA ALA A 258 12.05 -41.33 5.41
C ALA A 258 11.27 -41.45 6.71
N LYS A 259 10.10 -40.81 6.85
CA LYS A 259 9.18 -41.07 7.96
C LYS A 259 8.60 -42.47 7.87
N ALA A 260 8.28 -42.99 6.69
CA ALA A 260 7.73 -44.33 6.50
C ALA A 260 8.81 -45.41 6.59
N ALA A 261 10.04 -45.15 6.14
CA ALA A 261 11.20 -46.01 6.31
C ALA A 261 11.70 -45.94 7.75
N ALA A 262 11.71 -44.77 8.39
CA ALA A 262 11.94 -44.66 9.83
C ALA A 262 10.79 -45.28 10.62
N GLN A 263 9.55 -45.25 10.15
CA GLN A 263 8.44 -45.97 10.78
C GLN A 263 8.46 -47.46 10.46
N ALA A 264 9.02 -47.91 9.34
CA ALA A 264 9.14 -49.31 8.95
C ALA A 264 10.37 -49.94 9.59
N GLU A 265 11.48 -49.22 9.67
CA GLU A 265 12.69 -49.53 10.42
C GLU A 265 12.41 -49.39 11.91
N ALA A 266 11.67 -48.38 12.38
CA ALA A 266 11.14 -48.36 13.74
C ALA A 266 10.07 -49.42 13.96
N LYS A 267 9.30 -49.90 12.96
CA LYS A 267 8.41 -51.06 13.13
C LYS A 267 9.16 -52.39 13.06
N ARG A 268 10.32 -52.47 12.38
CA ARG A 268 11.15 -53.67 12.30
C ARG A 268 12.03 -53.78 13.54
N LEU A 269 12.66 -52.68 13.93
CA LEU A 269 13.31 -52.49 15.23
C LEU A 269 12.29 -52.54 16.36
N ALA A 270 11.05 -52.05 16.22
CA ALA A 270 9.98 -52.27 17.21
C ALA A 270 9.25 -53.59 17.02
N ALA A 271 9.50 -54.44 16.02
CA ALA A 271 9.02 -55.82 15.99
C ALA A 271 10.07 -56.77 16.57
N GLU A 272 11.35 -56.42 16.41
CA GLU A 272 12.50 -57.07 17.03
C GLU A 272 12.66 -56.64 18.50
N GLU A 273 12.52 -55.34 18.79
CA GLU A 273 12.26 -54.80 20.11
C GLU A 273 10.89 -55.26 20.57
N ALA A 274 9.74 -55.22 19.87
CA ALA A 274 8.51 -55.84 20.42
C ALA A 274 8.61 -57.35 20.60
N ARG A 275 9.60 -58.09 20.10
CA ARG A 275 9.81 -59.46 20.61
C ARG A 275 10.52 -59.46 21.97
N LYS A 276 11.43 -58.51 22.21
CA LYS A 276 12.09 -58.25 23.52
C LYS A 276 11.31 -57.29 24.45
N ALA A 277 10.30 -56.64 23.91
CA ALA A 277 9.50 -55.56 24.44
C ALA A 277 8.03 -55.97 24.45
N THR A 278 7.53 -57.04 23.82
CA THR A 278 6.28 -57.65 24.36
C THR A 278 6.54 -58.09 25.81
N GLU A 279 7.79 -58.39 26.16
CA GLU A 279 8.28 -58.64 27.53
C GLU A 279 8.58 -57.34 28.34
N ALA A 280 8.95 -56.23 27.70
CA ALA A 280 9.33 -54.94 28.34
C ALA A 280 8.32 -53.77 28.17
N GLU A 281 7.37 -53.87 27.25
CA GLU A 281 6.26 -52.95 26.84
C GLU A 281 4.99 -53.32 27.58
N ILE A 282 4.80 -54.58 28.03
CA ILE A 282 3.90 -54.86 29.17
C ILE A 282 4.37 -54.04 30.39
N ARG A 283 5.69 -53.90 30.56
CA ARG A 283 6.31 -53.08 31.61
C ARG A 283 6.16 -51.57 31.32
N ARG A 284 6.48 -51.10 30.10
CA ARG A 284 6.53 -49.69 29.68
C ARG A 284 5.17 -49.01 29.43
N THR A 285 4.17 -49.75 28.94
CA THR A 285 2.80 -49.20 28.76
C THR A 285 2.12 -48.95 30.11
N ALA A 286 2.46 -49.73 31.15
CA ALA A 286 2.09 -49.40 32.52
C ALA A 286 2.77 -48.11 33.01
N GLU A 287 3.99 -47.78 32.53
CA GLU A 287 4.76 -46.61 32.98
C GLU A 287 4.27 -45.27 32.40
N VAL A 288 4.01 -45.21 31.10
CA VAL A 288 3.56 -43.98 30.43
C VAL A 288 2.10 -43.64 30.75
N GLN A 289 1.26 -44.66 30.97
CA GLN A 289 -0.14 -44.46 31.33
C GLN A 289 -0.28 -44.00 32.81
N ALA A 290 0.61 -44.44 33.70
CA ALA A 290 0.72 -43.94 35.08
C ALA A 290 1.26 -42.51 35.17
N LEU A 291 2.19 -42.08 34.29
CA LEU A 291 2.71 -40.70 34.29
C LEU A 291 1.69 -39.68 33.75
N ARG A 292 0.87 -40.05 32.74
CA ARG A 292 -0.22 -39.20 32.23
C ARG A 292 -1.41 -39.09 33.20
N GLN A 293 -1.63 -40.12 34.02
CA GLN A 293 -2.57 -40.05 35.15
C GLN A 293 -1.99 -39.31 36.37
N ALA A 294 -0.67 -39.21 36.51
CA ALA A 294 0.01 -38.52 37.61
C ALA A 294 0.19 -36.99 37.41
N LEU A 295 -0.05 -36.46 36.21
CA LEU A 295 0.08 -35.03 35.90
C LEU A 295 -1.27 -34.28 35.85
N SER A 296 -2.39 -34.91 36.23
CA SER A 296 -3.63 -34.22 36.56
C SER A 296 -3.67 -33.89 38.05
N GLY A 297 -3.74 -32.60 38.40
CA GLY A 297 -3.95 -32.14 39.77
C GLY A 297 -2.65 -31.88 40.56
N ARG A 298 -2.54 -30.65 41.08
CA ARG A 298 -1.70 -30.18 42.22
C ARG A 298 -0.37 -30.94 42.45
N THR A 299 0.40 -31.20 41.39
CA THR A 299 1.69 -31.90 41.50
C THR A 299 2.83 -30.91 41.31
N PHE A 300 3.67 -30.75 42.33
CA PHE A 300 4.78 -29.79 42.39
C PHE A 300 6.10 -30.48 42.06
N PRO A 301 6.71 -30.21 40.90
CA PRO A 301 7.99 -30.77 40.58
C PRO A 301 9.15 -29.98 41.18
N MET A 302 10.04 -30.70 41.87
CA MET A 302 11.22 -30.17 42.54
C MET A 302 12.50 -30.81 42.01
N LEU A 303 13.51 -29.96 41.80
CA LEU A 303 14.87 -30.43 41.53
C LEU A 303 15.55 -30.77 42.86
N GLY A 304 15.77 -32.06 43.15
CA GLY A 304 16.32 -32.48 44.45
C GLY A 304 17.67 -31.85 44.76
N ALA A 305 18.52 -31.71 43.74
CA ALA A 305 19.82 -31.02 43.85
C ALA A 305 19.70 -29.55 44.24
N ALA A 306 18.70 -28.84 43.70
CA ALA A 306 18.46 -27.44 44.01
C ALA A 306 17.88 -27.28 45.42
N ALA A 307 16.88 -28.10 45.78
CA ALA A 307 16.26 -28.06 47.10
C ALA A 307 17.21 -28.45 48.23
N GLY A 308 18.17 -29.33 47.95
CA GLY A 308 19.24 -29.66 48.89
C GLY A 308 20.29 -28.56 49.06
N ALA A 309 20.43 -27.66 48.08
CA ALA A 309 21.40 -26.58 48.11
C ALA A 309 20.85 -25.29 48.75
N GLY A 310 19.54 -25.06 48.68
CA GLY A 310 18.91 -23.87 49.25
C GLY A 310 17.40 -23.78 48.96
N PRO A 311 16.78 -22.62 49.23
CA PRO A 311 15.35 -22.38 48.98
C PRO A 311 14.95 -22.55 47.51
N VAL A 312 13.90 -23.32 47.24
CA VAL A 312 13.35 -23.55 45.89
C VAL A 312 11.85 -23.34 45.87
N PHE A 313 11.35 -22.77 44.78
CA PHE A 313 9.91 -22.55 44.55
C PHE A 313 9.38 -23.41 43.41
N ALA A 314 8.14 -23.89 43.53
CA ALA A 314 7.43 -24.55 42.44
C ALA A 314 5.95 -24.21 42.43
N THR A 315 5.33 -24.32 41.25
CA THR A 315 3.88 -24.22 41.03
C THR A 315 3.35 -25.57 40.53
N ALA A 316 2.03 -25.74 40.45
CA ALA A 316 1.44 -26.97 39.93
C ALA A 316 1.92 -27.24 38.49
N GLY A 317 2.58 -28.38 38.28
CA GLY A 317 3.08 -28.83 36.99
C GLY A 317 4.42 -28.22 36.55
N SER A 318 5.01 -27.27 37.28
CA SER A 318 6.30 -26.68 36.90
C SER A 318 7.11 -26.13 38.10
N THR A 319 8.43 -26.05 37.94
CA THR A 319 9.35 -25.42 38.89
C THR A 319 9.60 -23.96 38.49
N LEU A 320 9.79 -23.07 39.47
CA LEU A 320 10.14 -21.67 39.17
C LEU A 320 11.65 -21.57 38.93
N ALA A 321 12.05 -20.97 37.81
CA ALA A 321 13.46 -20.70 37.54
C ALA A 321 13.98 -19.65 38.52
N THR A 322 14.88 -20.07 39.43
CA THR A 322 15.65 -19.19 40.31
C THR A 322 17.10 -19.19 39.86
N SER A 323 17.71 -18.01 39.80
CA SER A 323 19.16 -17.91 39.61
C SER A 323 19.88 -18.34 40.89
N GLN A 324 21.11 -18.83 40.78
CA GLN A 324 21.93 -19.19 41.95
C GLN A 324 22.11 -17.99 42.90
N GLU A 325 22.22 -16.77 42.37
CA GLU A 325 22.31 -15.54 43.15
C GLU A 325 21.03 -15.27 43.95
N THR A 326 19.86 -15.43 43.33
CA THR A 326 18.55 -15.28 43.98
C THR A 326 18.35 -16.30 45.10
N THR A 327 18.68 -17.57 44.85
CA THR A 327 18.60 -18.63 45.86
C THR A 327 19.47 -18.33 47.08
N LEU A 328 20.72 -17.89 46.86
CA LEU A 328 21.63 -17.51 47.95
C LEU A 328 21.16 -16.27 48.70
N ALA A 329 20.60 -15.27 48.01
CA ALA A 329 20.06 -14.07 48.62
C ALA A 329 18.86 -14.39 49.54
N ILE A 330 17.94 -15.25 49.08
CA ILE A 330 16.77 -15.68 49.89
C ILE A 330 17.23 -16.51 51.09
N GLN A 331 18.23 -17.38 50.93
CA GLN A 331 18.81 -18.15 52.03
C GLN A 331 19.46 -17.24 53.09
N ALA A 332 20.20 -16.21 52.66
CA ALA A 332 20.79 -15.22 53.57
C ALA A 332 19.71 -14.40 54.30
N ALA A 333 18.65 -14.00 53.60
CA ALA A 333 17.50 -13.31 54.19
C ALA A 333 16.79 -14.19 55.23
N LEU A 334 16.59 -15.49 54.95
CA LEU A 334 16.00 -16.44 55.89
C LEU A 334 16.81 -16.54 57.18
N ARG A 335 18.14 -16.71 57.08
CA ARG A 335 19.03 -16.78 58.26
C ARG A 335 19.02 -15.49 59.08
N THR A 336 18.94 -14.34 58.41
CA THR A 336 18.82 -13.03 59.05
C THR A 336 17.49 -12.92 59.80
N ALA A 337 16.38 -13.27 59.16
CA ALA A 337 15.05 -13.26 59.74
C ALA A 337 14.94 -14.20 60.95
N ILE A 338 15.53 -15.40 60.87
CA ILE A 338 15.62 -16.35 61.98
C ILE A 338 16.35 -15.72 63.16
N THR A 339 17.52 -15.10 62.92
CA THR A 339 18.30 -14.44 63.98
C THR A 339 17.48 -13.35 64.67
N MET A 340 16.83 -12.49 63.89
CA MET A 340 15.98 -11.40 64.40
C MET A 340 14.84 -11.92 65.28
N VAL A 341 14.14 -12.96 64.83
CA VAL A 341 12.98 -13.50 65.55
C VAL A 341 13.41 -14.24 66.81
N VAL A 342 14.52 -15.00 66.77
CA VAL A 342 15.06 -15.70 67.96
C VAL A 342 15.57 -14.70 69.00
N GLU A 343 16.27 -13.66 68.59
CA GLU A 343 16.72 -12.58 69.48
C GLU A 343 15.52 -11.85 70.11
N SER A 344 14.51 -11.50 69.32
CA SER A 344 13.30 -10.83 69.81
C SER A 344 12.49 -11.71 70.76
N ALA A 345 12.33 -13.00 70.44
CA ALA A 345 11.63 -13.95 71.30
C ALA A 345 12.37 -14.13 72.64
N SER A 346 13.70 -14.07 72.64
CA SER A 346 14.53 -14.19 73.86
C SER A 346 14.55 -12.91 74.70
N ALA A 347 14.50 -11.74 74.06
CA ALA A 347 14.60 -10.44 74.74
C ALA A 347 13.28 -9.98 75.40
N VAL A 348 12.14 -10.21 74.75
CA VAL A 348 10.84 -9.63 75.15
C VAL A 348 9.81 -10.70 75.53
N ALA A 349 10.09 -11.98 75.29
CA ALA A 349 9.15 -13.09 75.49
C ALA A 349 7.78 -12.89 74.78
N ALA A 350 7.78 -12.11 73.71
CA ALA A 350 6.61 -11.81 72.87
C ALA A 350 6.71 -12.57 71.53
N PRO A 351 5.57 -12.90 70.89
CA PRO A 351 5.57 -13.42 69.53
C PRO A 351 6.17 -12.39 68.56
N ALA A 352 7.00 -12.86 67.64
CA ALA A 352 7.58 -12.03 66.60
C ALA A 352 7.60 -12.74 65.26
N LEU A 353 7.56 -11.97 64.18
CA LEU A 353 7.51 -12.46 62.81
C LEU A 353 8.43 -11.61 61.94
N ALA A 354 9.20 -12.25 61.06
CA ALA A 354 10.07 -11.55 60.12
C ALA A 354 9.91 -12.12 58.71
N GLY A 355 9.77 -11.24 57.72
CA GLY A 355 9.77 -11.61 56.31
C GLY A 355 11.16 -12.00 55.81
N PHE A 356 11.23 -12.90 54.83
CA PHE A 356 12.51 -13.27 54.21
C PHE A 356 12.44 -13.43 52.69
N ALA A 357 11.26 -13.67 52.13
CA ALA A 357 11.07 -13.80 50.68
C ALA A 357 9.70 -13.28 50.24
N ALA A 358 9.60 -12.88 48.98
CA ALA A 358 8.32 -12.60 48.33
C ALA A 358 8.31 -13.15 46.89
N LEU A 359 7.13 -13.56 46.43
CA LEU A 359 6.84 -13.83 45.03
C LEU A 359 6.02 -12.66 44.49
N PHE A 360 6.48 -11.99 43.44
CA PHE A 360 5.75 -10.91 42.76
C PHE A 360 5.11 -11.39 41.46
N TYR A 361 3.87 -10.93 41.23
CA TYR A 361 3.03 -11.26 40.08
C TYR A 361 2.81 -10.02 39.19
N SER A 362 2.75 -10.22 37.87
CA SER A 362 2.34 -9.18 36.91
C SER A 362 0.83 -8.92 37.04
N SER A 363 0.43 -7.67 37.25
CA SER A 363 -0.84 -7.25 37.86
C SER A 363 -2.14 -7.45 37.06
N GLU A 364 -2.18 -8.29 36.02
CA GLU A 364 -3.41 -8.48 35.21
C GLU A 364 -4.15 -9.79 35.46
N LEU A 365 -3.59 -10.69 36.25
CA LEU A 365 -4.20 -11.96 36.65
C LEU A 365 -3.88 -12.18 38.13
N GLY A 366 -4.71 -11.65 39.04
CA GLY A 366 -4.62 -11.98 40.46
C GLY A 366 -4.72 -13.50 40.60
N ASN A 367 -3.63 -14.18 40.96
CA ASN A 367 -3.55 -15.63 40.82
C ASN A 367 -3.86 -16.34 42.14
N GLY A 368 -5.01 -17.03 42.15
CA GLY A 368 -5.38 -18.05 43.13
C GLY A 368 -4.49 -19.30 43.14
N ASP A 369 -3.29 -19.24 42.55
CA ASP A 369 -2.45 -20.40 42.29
C ASP A 369 -1.68 -20.82 43.54
N LEU A 370 -1.56 -22.14 43.71
CA LEU A 370 -0.74 -22.71 44.77
C LEU A 370 0.73 -22.72 44.35
N TYR A 371 1.58 -22.15 45.20
CA TYR A 371 3.03 -22.15 45.13
C TYR A 371 3.59 -22.86 46.36
N SER A 372 4.62 -23.67 46.15
CA SER A 372 5.37 -24.32 47.22
C SER A 372 6.73 -23.68 47.40
N LEU A 373 7.15 -23.52 48.65
CA LEU A 373 8.51 -23.16 49.05
C LEU A 373 9.12 -24.34 49.79
N SER A 374 10.25 -24.83 49.31
CA SER A 374 11.02 -25.91 49.93
C SER A 374 12.38 -25.39 50.39
N VAL A 375 12.74 -25.69 51.64
CA VAL A 375 14.02 -25.31 52.26
C VAL A 375 14.68 -26.52 52.93
N PRO A 376 16.03 -26.64 52.92
CA PRO A 376 16.71 -27.64 53.71
C PRO A 376 16.31 -27.57 55.18
N LEU A 377 15.95 -28.71 55.79
CA LEU A 377 15.51 -28.74 57.18
C LEU A 377 16.57 -28.18 58.15
N SER A 378 17.85 -28.29 57.78
CA SER A 378 18.98 -27.75 58.53
C SER A 378 18.92 -26.23 58.72
N GLU A 379 18.20 -25.48 57.89
CA GLU A 379 18.01 -24.03 58.08
C GLU A 379 17.07 -23.73 59.26
N LEU A 380 16.13 -24.63 59.58
CA LEU A 380 15.14 -24.45 60.63
C LEU A 380 15.51 -25.14 61.94
N THR A 381 16.37 -26.16 61.89
CA THR A 381 16.81 -26.89 63.08
C THR A 381 18.22 -27.47 62.89
N PRO A 382 19.28 -26.65 62.99
CA PRO A 382 20.66 -27.07 62.73
C PRO A 382 21.15 -28.23 63.62
N ASP A 383 20.65 -28.32 64.85
CA ASP A 383 21.22 -29.15 65.91
C ASP A 383 20.46 -30.45 66.23
N LYS A 384 19.49 -30.87 65.40
CA LYS A 384 18.67 -32.05 65.73
C LYS A 384 19.16 -33.36 65.10
N SER A 385 19.50 -34.28 66.00
CA SER A 385 19.78 -35.71 65.76
C SER A 385 18.54 -36.58 66.06
N ASP A 386 17.34 -36.13 65.68
CA ASP A 386 16.14 -36.97 65.76
C ASP A 386 16.23 -38.06 64.68
N ASP A 387 15.84 -39.31 64.97
CA ASP A 387 15.72 -40.35 63.94
C ASP A 387 14.49 -40.07 63.08
N LEU A 388 14.61 -39.07 62.20
CA LEU A 388 13.54 -38.59 61.32
C LEU A 388 12.97 -39.72 60.45
N ARG A 389 13.74 -40.78 60.17
CA ARG A 389 13.26 -41.95 59.43
C ARG A 389 12.29 -42.77 60.26
N ALA A 390 12.63 -43.04 61.52
CA ALA A 390 11.73 -43.76 62.42
C ALA A 390 10.42 -42.97 62.64
N ILE A 391 10.50 -41.64 62.75
CA ILE A 391 9.33 -40.77 62.87
C ILE A 391 8.50 -40.81 61.58
N ALA A 392 9.13 -40.67 60.41
CA ALA A 392 8.48 -40.77 59.12
C ALA A 392 7.78 -42.13 58.90
N ALA A 393 8.42 -43.22 59.31
CA ALA A 393 7.87 -44.57 59.21
C ALA A 393 6.63 -44.77 60.11
N ALA A 394 6.57 -44.03 61.22
CA ALA A 394 5.41 -44.00 62.11
C ALA A 394 4.36 -42.93 61.74
N GLN A 395 4.56 -42.20 60.63
CA GLN A 395 3.74 -41.03 60.25
C GLN A 395 3.62 -39.98 61.37
N GLY A 396 4.70 -39.81 62.13
CA GLY A 396 4.74 -38.93 63.29
C GLY A 396 5.01 -37.47 62.95
N GLU A 397 4.90 -36.61 63.96
CA GLU A 397 5.20 -35.19 63.91
C GLU A 397 6.49 -34.88 64.66
N ILE A 398 7.19 -33.82 64.25
CA ILE A 398 8.29 -33.22 65.00
C ILE A 398 7.91 -31.82 65.47
N ASN A 399 8.47 -31.41 66.61
CA ASN A 399 8.41 -30.03 67.05
C ASN A 399 9.63 -29.28 66.51
N LEU A 400 9.37 -28.30 65.64
CA LEU A 400 10.34 -27.37 65.10
C LEU A 400 10.37 -26.10 65.96
N PRO A 401 11.57 -25.53 66.22
CA PRO A 401 11.70 -24.27 66.95
C PRO A 401 11.27 -23.05 66.13
N LEU A 402 11.12 -23.22 64.81
CA LEU A 402 10.79 -22.19 63.84
C LEU A 402 9.67 -22.70 62.93
N ALA A 403 8.73 -21.82 62.60
CA ALA A 403 7.66 -22.09 61.64
C ALA A 403 7.71 -21.06 60.50
N ILE A 404 7.54 -21.53 59.27
CA ILE A 404 7.38 -20.67 58.10
C ILE A 404 5.88 -20.52 57.81
N GLY A 405 5.48 -19.27 57.52
CA GLY A 405 4.15 -18.93 57.07
C GLY A 405 4.18 -18.21 55.74
N SER A 406 3.00 -18.08 55.13
CA SER A 406 2.82 -17.30 53.91
C SER A 406 1.54 -16.48 53.95
N ARG A 407 1.56 -15.33 53.26
CA ARG A 407 0.38 -14.49 53.05
C ARG A 407 0.38 -13.98 51.62
N THR A 408 -0.76 -14.10 50.95
CA THR A 408 -0.96 -13.57 49.60
C THR A 408 -1.81 -12.31 49.69
N THR A 409 -1.28 -11.17 49.24
CA THR A 409 -1.96 -9.87 49.25
C THR A 409 -1.73 -9.16 47.92
N GLY A 410 -2.80 -8.86 47.19
CA GLY A 410 -2.71 -8.22 45.87
C GLY A 410 -1.84 -9.03 44.90
N ASN A 411 -0.77 -8.42 44.39
CA ASN A 411 0.14 -9.03 43.42
C ASN A 411 1.40 -9.63 44.05
N LYS A 412 1.38 -9.97 45.35
CA LYS A 412 2.51 -10.61 46.02
C LYS A 412 2.12 -11.71 47.00
N THR A 413 2.94 -12.75 47.10
CA THR A 413 2.94 -13.71 48.21
C THR A 413 4.20 -13.54 49.03
N GLU A 414 4.05 -13.13 50.29
CA GLU A 414 5.14 -12.96 51.25
C GLU A 414 5.33 -14.23 52.07
N TYR A 415 6.60 -14.60 52.29
CA TYR A 415 7.01 -15.70 53.17
C TYR A 415 7.73 -15.15 54.40
N VAL A 416 7.31 -15.68 55.55
CA VAL A 416 7.68 -15.16 56.87
C VAL A 416 8.11 -16.30 57.78
N VAL A 417 8.93 -16.01 58.78
CA VAL A 417 9.36 -16.97 59.80
C VAL A 417 9.01 -16.44 61.19
N THR A 418 8.63 -17.36 62.09
CA THR A 418 8.33 -17.07 63.50
C THR A 418 8.93 -18.14 64.42
N ALA A 419 9.28 -17.75 65.66
CA ALA A 419 9.74 -18.68 66.69
C ALA A 419 8.54 -19.31 67.40
N THR A 420 8.54 -20.64 67.45
CA THR A 420 7.37 -21.41 67.91
C THR A 420 7.26 -21.48 69.44
N HIS A 421 8.29 -21.04 70.17
CA HIS A 421 8.28 -20.92 71.63
C HIS A 421 7.11 -20.04 72.13
N SER A 422 6.75 -19.00 71.35
CA SER A 422 5.66 -18.07 71.65
C SER A 422 4.29 -18.53 71.10
N ALA A 423 4.25 -19.57 70.25
CA ALA A 423 3.04 -20.08 69.60
C ALA A 423 3.15 -21.62 69.40
N PRO A 424 2.95 -22.42 70.46
CA PRO A 424 3.26 -23.86 70.46
C PRO A 424 2.48 -24.68 69.42
N THR A 425 1.28 -24.21 69.03
CA THR A 425 0.45 -24.84 67.99
C THR A 425 1.12 -24.83 66.61
N LEU A 426 2.04 -23.89 66.37
CA LEU A 426 2.78 -23.77 65.10
C LEU A 426 4.07 -24.62 65.06
N SER A 427 4.45 -25.25 66.19
CA SER A 427 5.69 -26.03 66.28
C SER A 427 5.62 -27.37 65.56
N LYS A 428 4.43 -27.90 65.31
CA LYS A 428 4.24 -29.26 64.78
C LYS A 428 4.42 -29.29 63.27
N ALA A 429 5.29 -30.18 62.80
CA ALA A 429 5.46 -30.50 61.40
C ALA A 429 5.37 -32.02 61.19
N ALA A 430 4.48 -32.47 60.32
CA ALA A 430 4.38 -33.87 59.95
C ALA A 430 5.67 -34.30 59.22
N VAL A 431 6.17 -35.50 59.53
CA VAL A 431 7.34 -36.08 58.87
C VAL A 431 6.90 -37.22 57.99
N GLN A 432 7.32 -37.18 56.73
CA GLN A 432 6.95 -38.17 55.74
C GLN A 432 8.16 -38.74 55.02
N LEU A 433 8.05 -40.00 54.65
CA LEU A 433 9.07 -40.67 53.84
C LEU A 433 8.76 -40.46 52.36
N ALA A 434 9.74 -39.98 51.62
CA ALA A 434 9.64 -39.93 50.17
C ALA A 434 9.72 -41.36 49.61
N THR A 435 8.74 -41.73 48.78
CA THR A 435 8.70 -43.06 48.14
C THR A 435 9.32 -42.96 46.76
N LEU A 436 10.23 -43.87 46.43
CA LEU A 436 10.78 -43.94 45.08
C LEU A 436 9.69 -44.46 44.14
N ASP A 437 9.26 -43.63 43.21
CA ASP A 437 8.46 -44.05 42.08
C ASP A 437 9.43 -44.68 41.06
N SER A 438 9.57 -46.00 41.14
CA SER A 438 10.52 -46.78 40.34
C SER A 438 10.25 -46.70 38.83
N LEU A 439 9.07 -46.25 38.46
CA LEU A 439 8.51 -46.21 37.13
C LEU A 439 8.73 -44.84 36.47
N GLY A 440 8.74 -43.76 37.26
CA GLY A 440 9.13 -42.42 36.82
C GLY A 440 10.56 -41.98 37.19
N ASN A 441 11.26 -42.76 38.02
CA ASN A 441 12.58 -42.46 38.60
C ASN A 441 12.64 -41.10 39.32
N PHE A 442 11.62 -40.81 40.14
CA PHE A 442 11.57 -39.66 41.04
C PHE A 442 11.10 -40.11 42.42
N TYR A 443 11.48 -39.37 43.45
CA TYR A 443 10.87 -39.54 44.78
C TYR A 443 9.56 -38.79 44.84
N ARG A 444 8.54 -39.36 45.47
CA ARG A 444 7.23 -38.74 45.67
C ARG A 444 6.96 -38.56 47.16
N SER A 445 6.47 -37.39 47.54
CA SER A 445 5.84 -37.15 48.85
C SER A 445 4.47 -36.50 48.66
N ILE A 446 3.61 -36.55 49.68
CA ILE A 446 2.24 -36.05 49.59
C ILE A 446 2.04 -35.02 50.70
N SER A 447 1.56 -33.82 50.39
CA SER A 447 1.25 -32.86 51.47
C SER A 447 0.25 -33.48 52.46
N PRO A 448 0.56 -33.51 53.78
CA PRO A 448 -0.36 -34.02 54.80
C PRO A 448 -1.60 -33.13 54.93
N ASP A 449 -1.44 -31.83 54.65
CA ASP A 449 -2.51 -30.85 54.75
C ASP A 449 -2.89 -30.33 53.36
N ALA A 450 -4.20 -30.24 53.12
CA ALA A 450 -4.87 -29.84 51.88
C ALA A 450 -4.69 -30.80 50.68
N ALA A 451 -5.72 -31.64 50.48
CA ALA A 451 -6.07 -32.28 49.21
C ALA A 451 -4.87 -32.77 48.38
N SER A 452 -4.19 -33.80 48.86
CA SER A 452 -3.34 -34.73 48.10
C SER A 452 -2.43 -34.06 47.06
N SER A 453 -1.74 -32.98 47.45
CA SER A 453 -0.77 -32.34 46.55
C SER A 453 0.49 -33.19 46.51
N ASN A 454 0.82 -33.75 45.35
CA ASN A 454 2.02 -34.56 45.17
C ASN A 454 3.22 -33.64 45.02
N ILE A 455 4.31 -33.92 45.72
CA ILE A 455 5.60 -33.31 45.44
C ILE A 455 6.50 -34.37 44.85
N ILE A 456 7.02 -34.12 43.66
CA ILE A 456 7.94 -35.03 42.99
C ILE A 456 9.35 -34.44 42.99
N TRP A 457 10.33 -35.25 43.35
CA TRP A 457 11.71 -34.83 43.55
C TRP A 457 12.63 -35.64 42.65
N THR A 458 13.43 -34.96 41.84
CA THR A 458 14.46 -35.63 41.06
C THR A 458 15.62 -36.09 41.96
N PRO A 459 16.05 -37.36 41.87
CA PRO A 459 17.16 -37.89 42.67
C PRO A 459 18.49 -37.16 42.42
N ILE A 460 19.33 -37.02 43.44
CA ILE A 460 20.73 -36.58 43.31
C ILE A 460 21.60 -37.82 43.19
N VAL A 461 21.74 -38.36 41.99
CA VAL A 461 22.59 -39.55 41.79
C VAL A 461 24.05 -39.20 42.09
N LYS A 462 24.62 -39.80 43.15
CA LYS A 462 26.07 -39.94 43.29
C LYS A 462 26.50 -41.24 42.61
N PRO A 463 27.31 -41.19 41.54
CA PRO A 463 27.71 -42.40 40.81
C PRO A 463 28.70 -43.21 41.65
N ASN A 464 28.25 -44.31 42.23
CA ASN A 464 29.14 -45.35 42.73
C ASN A 464 29.08 -46.54 41.78
N GLY A 465 30.16 -46.72 41.01
CA GLY A 465 30.44 -47.96 40.29
C GLY A 465 30.04 -47.95 38.81
N ALA A 466 31.04 -48.23 37.98
CA ALA A 466 31.03 -48.42 36.52
C ALA A 466 29.72 -48.95 35.91
N SER A 467 28.78 -48.05 35.66
CA SER A 467 27.60 -48.30 34.84
C SER A 467 27.56 -47.28 33.70
N THR A 468 27.46 -47.75 32.46
CA THR A 468 27.40 -46.93 31.23
C THR A 468 25.99 -46.43 30.92
N SER A 469 25.07 -46.47 31.88
CA SER A 469 23.75 -45.86 31.75
C SER A 469 23.86 -44.36 32.02
N LEU A 470 23.71 -43.55 30.96
CA LEU A 470 23.53 -42.10 31.02
C LEU A 470 22.44 -41.74 32.06
N PRO A 471 22.56 -40.60 32.76
CA PRO A 471 21.60 -40.19 33.77
C PRO A 471 20.19 -40.19 33.18
N ALA A 472 19.19 -40.67 33.94
CA ALA A 472 17.79 -40.43 33.61
C ALA A 472 17.66 -38.93 33.39
N SER A 473 17.34 -38.53 32.16
CA SER A 473 17.26 -37.12 31.80
C SER A 473 16.33 -36.44 32.80
N VAL A 474 16.81 -35.38 33.45
CA VAL A 474 15.95 -34.44 34.14
C VAL A 474 14.74 -34.22 33.24
N PRO A 475 13.50 -34.45 33.71
CA PRO A 475 12.33 -34.21 32.89
C PRO A 475 12.47 -32.81 32.31
N ASN A 476 12.25 -32.65 31.00
CA ASN A 476 12.38 -31.37 30.31
C ASN A 476 11.24 -30.46 30.78
N MET A 477 11.33 -29.96 32.01
CA MET A 477 10.36 -29.08 32.64
C MET A 477 10.65 -27.68 32.13
N ILE A 478 9.69 -27.12 31.40
CA ILE A 478 9.74 -25.72 31.01
C ILE A 478 9.55 -24.92 32.30
N PRO A 479 10.56 -24.19 32.78
CA PRO A 479 10.44 -23.45 34.02
C PRO A 479 9.35 -22.39 33.91
N TYR A 480 8.54 -22.27 34.95
CA TYR A 480 7.48 -21.27 35.03
C TYR A 480 8.10 -19.89 35.31
N THR A 481 7.77 -18.89 34.49
CA THR A 481 8.28 -17.51 34.57
C THR A 481 7.24 -16.49 35.03
N GLY A 482 6.05 -16.92 35.47
CA GLY A 482 4.94 -16.03 35.80
C GLY A 482 5.00 -15.40 37.20
N ALA A 483 5.84 -15.95 38.09
CA ALA A 483 6.07 -15.42 39.43
C ALA A 483 7.57 -15.22 39.64
N THR A 484 7.96 -14.06 40.15
CA THR A 484 9.37 -13.71 40.37
C THR A 484 9.71 -13.78 41.86
N PRO A 485 10.54 -14.74 42.30
CA PRO A 485 11.01 -14.82 43.67
C PRO A 485 12.09 -13.79 43.97
N GLU A 486 11.92 -13.07 45.07
CA GLU A 486 12.86 -12.07 45.56
C GLU A 486 13.17 -12.27 47.05
N ALA A 487 14.40 -11.95 47.43
CA ALA A 487 14.81 -11.89 48.83
C ALA A 487 14.27 -10.59 49.44
N VAL A 488 13.54 -10.71 50.55
CA VAL A 488 13.02 -9.56 51.29
C VAL A 488 13.73 -9.50 52.61
N ALA A 489 14.50 -8.44 52.85
CA ALA A 489 15.06 -8.18 54.17
C ALA A 489 13.92 -7.76 55.12
N GLY A 490 13.41 -8.71 55.90
CA GLY A 490 12.24 -8.50 56.74
C GLY A 490 12.49 -7.47 57.84
N ARG A 491 11.59 -6.48 57.91
CA ARG A 491 11.32 -5.79 59.18
C ARG A 491 10.72 -6.80 60.15
N ILE A 492 11.18 -6.77 61.39
CA ILE A 492 10.57 -7.56 62.46
C ILE A 492 9.25 -6.90 62.87
N ASP A 493 8.18 -7.71 62.93
CA ASP A 493 6.93 -7.36 63.57
C ASP A 493 6.89 -8.02 64.95
N THR A 494 6.80 -7.20 65.99
CA THR A 494 6.76 -7.64 67.39
C THR A 494 5.33 -7.83 67.91
N HIS A 495 4.31 -7.59 67.09
CA HIS A 495 2.89 -7.79 67.42
C HIS A 495 2.11 -8.40 66.23
N PRO A 496 2.49 -9.60 65.75
CA PRO A 496 1.92 -10.16 64.53
C PRO A 496 0.47 -10.68 64.70
N GLU A 497 -0.37 -10.42 63.69
CA GLU A 497 -1.69 -11.04 63.51
C GLU A 497 -1.53 -12.39 62.76
N PHE A 498 -1.37 -13.48 63.51
CA PHE A 498 -1.04 -14.80 62.95
C PHE A 498 -2.14 -15.40 62.05
N ASP A 499 -3.39 -14.99 62.20
CA ASP A 499 -4.56 -15.45 61.43
C ASP A 499 -4.57 -14.97 59.97
N LEU A 500 -3.81 -13.91 59.65
CA LEU A 500 -3.61 -13.43 58.28
C LEU A 500 -2.66 -14.30 57.46
N TYR A 501 -1.94 -15.21 58.12
CA TYR A 501 -0.94 -16.05 57.49
C TYR A 501 -1.35 -17.51 57.59
N ARG A 502 -1.09 -18.23 56.49
CA ARG A 502 -1.14 -19.69 56.52
C ARG A 502 0.22 -20.20 57.00
N PHE A 503 0.28 -20.63 58.24
CA PHE A 503 1.42 -21.35 58.81
C PHE A 503 1.26 -22.85 58.65
N GLY A 504 2.38 -23.54 58.60
CA GLY A 504 2.42 -25.00 58.53
C GLY A 504 3.12 -25.48 57.29
N GLY A 505 3.56 -26.73 57.37
CA GLY A 505 4.39 -27.37 56.38
C GLY A 505 4.81 -28.74 56.90
N PHE A 506 5.51 -29.48 56.05
CA PHE A 506 5.87 -30.85 56.36
C PHE A 506 7.31 -31.13 55.96
N VAL A 507 7.91 -32.10 56.66
CA VAL A 507 9.25 -32.57 56.38
C VAL A 507 9.17 -33.79 55.49
N THR A 508 9.81 -33.72 54.33
CA THR A 508 10.08 -34.88 53.49
C THR A 508 11.47 -35.42 53.81
N VAL A 509 11.53 -36.69 54.24
CA VAL A 509 12.76 -37.44 54.49
C VAL A 509 13.00 -38.39 53.32
N PHE A 510 14.18 -38.30 52.72
CA PHE A 510 14.53 -39.12 51.57
C PHE A 510 15.42 -40.30 51.98
N PRO A 511 15.39 -41.44 51.26
CA PRO A 511 16.36 -42.52 51.44
C PRO A 511 17.82 -42.04 51.26
N PRO A 512 18.84 -42.59 51.96
CA PRO A 512 20.19 -42.02 51.93
C PRO A 512 20.80 -42.05 50.53
N GLU A 513 20.44 -43.06 49.72
CA GLU A 513 20.84 -43.23 48.34
C GLU A 513 20.32 -42.12 47.40
N SER A 514 19.29 -41.38 47.81
CA SER A 514 18.76 -40.25 47.02
C SER A 514 19.73 -39.08 46.91
N GLY A 515 20.67 -38.96 47.87
CA GLY A 515 21.54 -37.80 48.04
C GLY A 515 20.84 -36.52 48.50
N ILE A 516 19.50 -36.50 48.64
CA ILE A 516 18.70 -35.33 49.02
C ILE A 516 18.62 -35.27 50.56
N PRO A 517 19.01 -34.15 51.21
CA PRO A 517 18.83 -33.99 52.65
C PRO A 517 17.33 -33.87 53.00
N PRO A 518 16.93 -34.01 54.28
CA PRO A 518 15.55 -33.73 54.68
C PRO A 518 15.14 -32.30 54.30
N ILE A 519 13.97 -32.14 53.68
CA ILE A 519 13.46 -30.86 53.17
C ILE A 519 12.17 -30.50 53.89
N TYR A 520 12.06 -29.28 54.38
CA TYR A 520 10.81 -28.70 54.88
C TYR A 520 10.09 -27.98 53.74
N THR A 521 8.80 -28.26 53.53
CA THR A 521 8.01 -27.65 52.45
C THR A 521 6.74 -26.99 52.99
N VAL A 522 6.47 -25.78 52.52
CA VAL A 522 5.26 -24.99 52.77
C VAL A 522 4.55 -24.73 51.45
N ILE A 523 3.22 -24.76 51.44
CA ILE A 523 2.38 -24.36 50.30
C ILE A 523 1.64 -23.07 50.67
N ASN A 524 1.60 -22.09 49.76
CA ASN A 524 1.00 -20.79 50.02
C ASN A 524 -0.54 -20.85 50.15
N SER A 525 -1.13 -19.73 50.59
CA SER A 525 -2.58 -19.51 50.46
C SER A 525 -2.94 -19.07 49.03
N PRO A 526 -3.98 -19.63 48.39
CA PRO A 526 -4.38 -19.26 47.03
C PRO A 526 -4.86 -17.80 46.96
N TYR A 527 -5.62 -17.34 47.96
CA TYR A 527 -5.99 -15.93 48.13
C TYR A 527 -6.22 -15.61 49.61
N GLU A 528 -6.41 -14.34 49.95
CA GLU A 528 -6.61 -13.89 51.33
C GLU A 528 -7.94 -14.46 51.90
N GLY A 529 -7.86 -15.19 53.02
CA GLY A 529 -9.04 -15.71 53.73
C GLY A 529 -9.63 -17.04 53.23
N ALA A 530 -9.04 -17.73 52.25
CA ALA A 530 -9.51 -19.07 51.83
C ALA A 530 -9.26 -20.13 52.92
N THR A 531 -10.31 -20.82 53.39
CA THR A 531 -10.22 -21.75 54.53
C THR A 531 -10.57 -23.20 54.19
N THR A 532 -11.37 -23.43 53.15
CA THR A 532 -12.02 -24.73 52.87
C THR A 532 -11.95 -25.06 51.38
N LYS A 533 -11.98 -26.34 51.02
CA LYS A 533 -12.06 -26.78 49.62
C LYS A 533 -13.45 -27.36 49.32
N GLY A 534 -14.07 -26.93 48.22
CA GLY A 534 -15.35 -27.46 47.74
C GLY A 534 -15.25 -28.92 47.33
N GLU A 535 -16.27 -29.70 47.66
CA GLU A 535 -16.31 -31.16 47.42
C GLU A 535 -16.55 -31.45 45.93
N HIS A 536 -17.49 -30.73 45.31
CA HIS A 536 -17.92 -30.97 43.93
C HIS A 536 -17.14 -30.13 42.91
N SER A 537 -16.93 -28.85 43.21
CA SER A 537 -16.22 -27.90 42.33
C SER A 537 -14.72 -28.12 42.33
N GLY A 538 -14.18 -28.61 43.46
CA GLY A 538 -12.74 -28.71 43.73
C GLY A 538 -12.05 -27.36 43.93
N ARG A 539 -12.79 -26.25 44.01
CA ARG A 539 -12.26 -24.88 44.19
C ARG A 539 -12.09 -24.59 45.68
N ASP A 540 -11.04 -23.84 46.05
CA ASP A 540 -10.89 -23.35 47.43
C ASP A 540 -11.80 -22.14 47.64
N PHE A 541 -12.48 -22.11 48.79
CA PHE A 541 -13.36 -21.02 49.19
C PHE A 541 -13.46 -20.83 50.71
N ASN A 542 -14.05 -19.72 51.15
CA ASN A 542 -14.40 -19.48 52.54
C ASN A 542 -15.93 -19.60 52.72
N PRO A 543 -16.43 -20.70 53.33
CA PRO A 543 -17.86 -20.91 53.54
C PRO A 543 -18.51 -19.85 54.44
N GLN A 544 -17.75 -19.28 55.38
CA GLN A 544 -18.25 -18.24 56.28
C GLN A 544 -18.44 -16.89 55.57
N GLN A 545 -17.82 -16.70 54.40
CA GLN A 545 -17.91 -15.49 53.58
C GLN A 545 -18.63 -15.74 52.24
N ALA A 546 -19.37 -16.84 52.11
CA ALA A 546 -20.01 -17.24 50.85
C ALA A 546 -21.48 -16.81 50.70
N GLY A 547 -21.98 -15.94 51.59
CA GLY A 547 -23.37 -15.47 51.54
C GLY A 547 -24.39 -16.51 52.01
N GLY A 548 -24.02 -17.35 52.98
CA GLY A 548 -24.90 -18.35 53.59
C GLY A 548 -24.42 -19.79 53.44
N PRO A 549 -25.10 -20.75 54.08
CA PRO A 549 -24.70 -22.16 54.06
C PRO A 549 -24.77 -22.76 52.65
N ILE A 550 -24.03 -23.83 52.41
CA ILE A 550 -24.19 -24.68 51.22
C ILE A 550 -25.49 -25.48 51.36
N LEU A 551 -26.29 -25.50 50.31
CA LEU A 551 -27.57 -26.19 50.22
C LEU A 551 -27.49 -27.36 49.23
N GLU A 552 -28.46 -28.26 49.29
CA GLU A 552 -28.52 -29.43 48.41
C GLU A 552 -29.63 -29.23 47.37
N LEU A 553 -29.35 -28.46 46.30
CA LEU A 553 -30.33 -28.00 45.33
C LEU A 553 -30.28 -28.81 44.02
N ASP A 554 -31.42 -28.89 43.30
CA ASP A 554 -31.53 -29.58 42.01
C ASP A 554 -31.98 -28.64 40.89
N TRP A 555 -31.03 -28.27 40.03
CA TRP A 555 -31.24 -27.40 38.87
C TRP A 555 -32.21 -27.99 37.84
N ARG A 556 -32.42 -29.31 37.81
CA ARG A 556 -33.28 -29.97 36.79
C ARG A 556 -34.73 -29.53 36.85
N THR A 557 -35.17 -29.11 38.03
CA THR A 557 -36.55 -28.70 38.33
C THR A 557 -36.84 -27.25 37.94
N ALA A 558 -35.82 -26.49 37.53
CA ALA A 558 -35.97 -25.07 37.25
C ALA A 558 -36.86 -24.78 36.03
N MET A 559 -37.70 -23.75 36.19
CA MET A 559 -38.48 -23.13 35.12
C MET A 559 -38.01 -21.69 34.96
N VAL A 560 -37.73 -21.29 33.71
CA VAL A 560 -37.33 -19.92 33.39
C VAL A 560 -38.54 -19.01 33.52
N THR A 561 -38.45 -17.99 34.37
CA THR A 561 -39.47 -16.96 34.55
C THR A 561 -38.92 -15.60 34.14
N GLN A 562 -39.80 -14.62 33.93
CA GLN A 562 -39.38 -13.24 33.64
C GLN A 562 -38.52 -12.68 34.78
N GLU A 563 -38.97 -12.83 36.03
CA GLU A 563 -38.26 -12.34 37.21
C GLU A 563 -36.86 -12.95 37.34
N GLY A 564 -36.74 -14.27 37.10
CA GLY A 564 -35.43 -14.92 37.14
C GLY A 564 -34.54 -14.50 35.98
N LEU A 565 -35.07 -14.31 34.78
CA LEU A 565 -34.29 -13.81 33.65
C LEU A 565 -33.79 -12.37 33.89
N ASP A 566 -34.61 -11.53 34.51
CA ASP A 566 -34.21 -10.18 34.90
C ASP A 566 -33.10 -10.22 35.96
N ALA A 567 -33.17 -11.17 36.91
CA ALA A 567 -32.10 -11.41 37.88
C ALA A 567 -30.80 -11.91 37.21
N VAL A 568 -30.89 -12.81 36.23
CA VAL A 568 -29.71 -13.25 35.43
C VAL A 568 -29.06 -12.06 34.73
N LYS A 569 -29.85 -11.23 34.03
CA LYS A 569 -29.34 -10.04 33.33
C LYS A 569 -28.68 -9.06 34.29
N LEU A 570 -29.27 -8.84 35.47
CA LEU A 570 -28.70 -7.99 36.52
C LEU A 570 -27.37 -8.56 37.03
N HIS A 571 -27.30 -9.87 37.27
CA HIS A 571 -26.08 -10.52 37.74
C HIS A 571 -24.93 -10.32 36.73
N ILE A 572 -25.18 -10.71 35.48
CA ILE A 572 -24.21 -10.69 34.38
C ILE A 572 -23.74 -9.28 34.03
N ALA A 573 -24.60 -8.27 34.12
CA ALA A 573 -24.24 -6.88 33.83
C ALA A 573 -23.11 -6.34 34.74
N ARG A 574 -22.89 -6.98 35.90
CA ARG A 574 -21.85 -6.61 36.88
C ARG A 574 -20.54 -7.36 36.67
N LEU A 575 -20.49 -8.27 35.71
CA LEU A 575 -19.32 -9.04 35.35
C LEU A 575 -18.74 -8.53 34.02
N ASP A 576 -17.52 -8.94 33.71
CA ASP A 576 -16.89 -8.65 32.42
C ASP A 576 -17.78 -9.17 31.28
N GLN A 577 -18.00 -8.30 30.29
CA GLN A 577 -18.94 -8.56 29.22
C GLN A 577 -18.42 -9.68 28.29
N SER A 578 -19.17 -10.77 28.21
CA SER A 578 -18.82 -11.96 27.43
C SER A 578 -19.88 -12.25 26.36
N ASP A 579 -19.44 -12.51 25.13
CA ASP A 579 -20.32 -12.96 24.04
C ASP A 579 -20.99 -14.29 24.38
N ALA A 580 -20.38 -15.11 25.25
CA ALA A 580 -20.99 -16.33 25.75
C ALA A 580 -22.22 -16.04 26.62
N ASN A 581 -22.15 -14.99 27.45
CA ASN A 581 -23.27 -14.55 28.28
C ASN A 581 -24.43 -14.02 27.45
N VAL A 582 -24.14 -13.26 26.39
CA VAL A 582 -25.16 -12.76 25.47
C VAL A 582 -25.96 -13.91 24.86
N ILE A 583 -25.28 -14.95 24.37
CA ILE A 583 -25.95 -16.12 23.79
C ILE A 583 -26.79 -16.87 24.82
N MET A 584 -26.29 -17.03 26.05
CA MET A 584 -27.07 -17.70 27.09
C MET A 584 -28.31 -16.89 27.49
N ILE A 585 -28.23 -15.55 27.55
CA ILE A 585 -29.38 -14.67 27.78
C ILE A 585 -30.41 -14.80 26.65
N GLU A 586 -29.97 -14.75 25.39
CA GLU A 586 -30.85 -14.92 24.21
C GLU A 586 -31.56 -16.28 24.22
N ARG A 587 -30.87 -17.34 24.64
CA ARG A 587 -31.46 -18.68 24.79
C ARG A 587 -32.54 -18.69 25.86
N LEU A 588 -32.31 -18.04 27.01
CA LEU A 588 -33.31 -17.92 28.07
C LEU A 588 -34.53 -17.08 27.63
N GLU A 589 -34.33 -16.02 26.84
CA GLU A 589 -35.41 -15.23 26.25
C GLU A 589 -36.29 -16.07 25.32
N ARG A 590 -35.67 -16.88 24.45
CA ARG A 590 -36.38 -17.80 23.55
C ARG A 590 -37.10 -18.93 24.27
N ILE A 591 -36.56 -19.38 25.41
CA ILE A 591 -37.24 -20.33 26.29
C ILE A 591 -38.48 -19.68 26.91
N LEU A 592 -38.34 -18.44 27.39
CA LEU A 592 -39.44 -17.70 28.00
C LEU A 592 -40.56 -17.35 27.01
N SER A 593 -40.22 -17.05 25.75
CA SER A 593 -41.20 -16.79 24.67
C SER A 593 -41.84 -18.07 24.10
N GLY A 594 -41.37 -19.25 24.51
CA GLY A 594 -41.87 -20.55 24.02
C GLY A 594 -41.33 -20.95 22.64
N GLU A 595 -40.33 -20.23 22.11
CA GLU A 595 -39.66 -20.54 20.85
C GLU A 595 -38.67 -21.71 20.97
N MET A 596 -38.24 -22.03 22.19
CA MET A 596 -37.25 -23.06 22.47
C MET A 596 -37.57 -23.83 23.75
N ASN A 597 -37.37 -25.16 23.73
CA ASN A 597 -37.42 -25.96 24.96
C ASN A 597 -36.10 -25.83 25.74
N PRO A 598 -36.14 -25.73 27.08
CA PRO A 598 -34.93 -25.59 27.89
C PRO A 598 -34.08 -26.86 27.89
N GLY A 599 -32.79 -26.74 27.58
CA GLY A 599 -31.80 -27.80 27.77
C GLY A 599 -31.19 -27.79 29.18
N ASP A 600 -30.41 -28.83 29.49
CA ASP A 600 -29.72 -28.96 30.80
C ASP A 600 -28.81 -27.77 31.09
N VAL A 601 -28.07 -27.32 30.08
CA VAL A 601 -27.14 -26.20 30.20
C VAL A 601 -27.88 -24.90 30.50
N ASP A 602 -29.03 -24.67 29.85
CA ASP A 602 -29.85 -23.47 30.08
C ASP A 602 -30.37 -23.41 31.51
N LYS A 603 -30.81 -24.56 32.05
CA LYS A 603 -31.27 -24.68 33.43
C LYS A 603 -30.16 -24.48 34.44
N ARG A 604 -28.98 -25.06 34.22
CA ARG A 604 -27.81 -24.89 35.10
C ARG A 604 -27.35 -23.44 35.10
N PHE A 605 -27.22 -22.82 33.93
CA PHE A 605 -26.89 -21.41 33.81
C PHE A 605 -27.88 -20.53 34.56
N TYR A 606 -29.19 -20.66 34.25
CA TYR A 606 -30.24 -19.88 34.90
C TYR A 606 -30.23 -20.00 36.42
N THR A 607 -30.10 -21.23 36.95
CA THR A 607 -30.08 -21.47 38.40
C THR A 607 -28.79 -21.02 39.06
N HIS A 608 -27.65 -21.16 38.38
CA HIS A 608 -26.36 -20.69 38.86
C HIS A 608 -26.35 -19.16 39.00
N GLU A 609 -26.64 -18.42 37.93
CA GLU A 609 -26.57 -16.95 37.92
C GLU A 609 -27.54 -16.30 38.93
N THR A 610 -28.76 -16.85 39.05
CA THR A 610 -29.75 -16.38 40.03
C THR A 610 -29.30 -16.64 41.47
N ARG A 611 -28.81 -17.85 41.76
CA ARG A 611 -28.34 -18.22 43.09
C ARG A 611 -27.07 -17.47 43.51
N GLU A 612 -26.17 -17.21 42.56
CA GLU A 612 -24.96 -16.43 42.83
C GLU A 612 -25.32 -14.98 43.19
N LEU A 613 -26.27 -14.35 42.48
CA LEU A 613 -26.80 -13.04 42.85
C LEU A 613 -27.40 -13.02 44.27
N GLU A 614 -28.16 -14.05 44.65
CA GLU A 614 -28.70 -14.15 46.02
C GLU A 614 -27.59 -14.20 47.06
N ARG A 615 -26.50 -14.93 46.79
CA ARG A 615 -25.33 -14.99 47.68
C ARG A 615 -24.63 -13.64 47.81
N PHE A 616 -24.46 -12.90 46.71
CA PHE A 616 -23.96 -11.52 46.76
C PHE A 616 -24.82 -10.65 47.68
N ARG A 617 -26.14 -10.69 47.52
CA ARG A 617 -27.07 -9.93 48.38
C ARG A 617 -27.02 -10.37 49.84
N ALA A 618 -26.88 -11.67 50.09
CA ALA A 618 -26.75 -12.22 51.44
C ALA A 618 -25.42 -11.84 52.14
N GLN A 619 -24.37 -11.52 51.37
CA GLN A 619 -23.14 -10.91 51.89
C GLN A 619 -23.30 -9.42 52.21
N GLY A 620 -24.45 -8.81 51.89
CA GLY A 620 -24.68 -7.37 52.02
C GLY A 620 -24.08 -6.54 50.88
N LEU A 621 -23.69 -7.18 49.77
CA LEU A 621 -23.16 -6.50 48.59
C LEU A 621 -24.33 -5.93 47.77
N ALA A 622 -24.21 -4.67 47.38
CA ALA A 622 -25.24 -3.96 46.64
C ALA A 622 -25.35 -4.46 45.19
N ASP A 623 -26.50 -4.22 44.56
CA ASP A 623 -26.75 -4.65 43.18
C ASP A 623 -25.92 -3.88 42.14
N ASP A 624 -25.22 -2.81 42.54
CA ASP A 624 -24.26 -2.07 41.70
C ASP A 624 -22.79 -2.44 42.00
N PHE A 625 -22.55 -3.40 42.91
CA PHE A 625 -21.21 -3.91 43.17
C PHE A 625 -20.68 -4.71 41.97
N ILE A 626 -19.50 -4.31 41.48
CA ILE A 626 -18.78 -4.97 40.39
C ILE A 626 -17.58 -5.70 41.01
N PRO A 627 -17.63 -7.04 41.16
CA PRO A 627 -16.50 -7.79 41.68
C PRO A 627 -15.31 -7.71 40.71
N SER A 628 -14.10 -7.53 41.25
CA SER A 628 -12.89 -7.75 40.46
C SER A 628 -12.75 -9.23 40.12
N ASN A 629 -12.25 -9.53 38.92
CA ASN A 629 -12.04 -10.90 38.49
C ASN A 629 -11.11 -11.64 39.47
N GLY A 630 -11.54 -12.81 39.95
CA GLY A 630 -10.79 -13.60 40.95
C GLY A 630 -10.80 -13.04 42.39
N SER A 631 -11.60 -12.01 42.68
CA SER A 631 -11.77 -11.49 44.06
C SER A 631 -12.29 -12.56 45.03
N ALA A 632 -12.00 -12.40 46.32
CA ALA A 632 -12.45 -13.33 47.34
C ALA A 632 -13.98 -13.39 47.43
N GLU A 633 -14.63 -12.23 47.33
CA GLU A 633 -16.09 -12.07 47.35
C GLU A 633 -16.75 -12.87 46.22
N TRP A 634 -16.25 -12.69 44.99
CA TRP A 634 -16.73 -13.44 43.83
C TRP A 634 -16.41 -14.92 43.95
N ASN A 635 -15.16 -15.28 44.24
CA ASN A 635 -14.76 -16.68 44.27
C ASN A 635 -15.51 -17.48 45.35
N ASN A 636 -15.77 -16.86 46.52
CA ASN A 636 -16.56 -17.47 47.59
C ASN A 636 -18.02 -17.67 47.18
N ALA A 637 -18.68 -16.65 46.61
CA ALA A 637 -20.06 -16.75 46.15
C ALA A 637 -20.22 -17.77 45.00
N HIS A 638 -19.37 -17.66 43.98
CA HIS A 638 -19.37 -18.51 42.80
C HIS A 638 -19.14 -19.99 43.16
N THR A 639 -18.11 -20.27 43.96
CA THR A 639 -17.79 -21.64 44.37
C THR A 639 -18.93 -22.24 45.18
N ALA A 640 -19.51 -21.49 46.12
CA ALA A 640 -20.63 -21.97 46.92
C ALA A 640 -21.89 -22.25 46.08
N THR A 641 -22.14 -21.48 45.03
CA THR A 641 -23.23 -21.76 44.08
C THR A 641 -23.00 -23.07 43.30
N LEU A 642 -21.76 -23.35 42.90
CA LEU A 642 -21.44 -24.63 42.25
C LEU A 642 -21.67 -25.80 43.20
N GLU A 643 -21.28 -25.66 44.47
CA GLU A 643 -21.55 -26.67 45.51
C GLU A 643 -23.05 -26.86 45.73
N ASP A 644 -23.85 -25.78 45.73
CA ASP A 644 -25.31 -25.85 45.91
C ASP A 644 -25.97 -26.82 44.91
N TYR A 645 -25.45 -26.86 43.69
CA TYR A 645 -25.98 -27.66 42.58
C TYR A 645 -25.14 -28.90 42.23
N LYS A 646 -24.12 -29.19 43.04
CA LYS A 646 -23.15 -30.29 42.85
C LYS A 646 -22.47 -30.27 41.48
N LEU A 647 -22.13 -29.07 41.03
CA LEU A 647 -21.49 -28.84 39.75
C LEU A 647 -19.96 -28.79 39.92
N GLY A 648 -19.26 -29.37 38.94
CA GLY A 648 -17.82 -29.17 38.80
C GLY A 648 -17.50 -27.75 38.33
N SER A 649 -16.22 -27.40 38.30
CA SER A 649 -15.74 -26.06 37.88
C SER A 649 -15.61 -25.86 36.36
N SER A 650 -16.06 -26.81 35.53
CA SER A 650 -15.96 -26.72 34.06
C SER A 650 -17.00 -25.77 33.48
N GLU A 651 -16.56 -24.78 32.70
CA GLU A 651 -17.45 -23.84 31.99
C GLU A 651 -18.46 -24.55 31.07
N SER A 652 -18.10 -25.71 30.53
CA SER A 652 -19.00 -26.52 29.69
C SER A 652 -20.25 -27.04 30.40
N LEU A 653 -20.32 -26.90 31.72
CA LEU A 653 -21.52 -27.23 32.49
C LEU A 653 -22.54 -26.09 32.48
N LEU A 654 -22.09 -24.84 32.32
CA LEU A 654 -22.92 -23.63 32.38
C LEU A 654 -23.14 -23.00 31.00
N TYR A 655 -22.21 -23.18 30.05
CA TYR A 655 -22.30 -22.58 28.72
C TYR A 655 -22.54 -23.62 27.63
N SER A 656 -23.40 -23.25 26.68
CA SER A 656 -23.63 -24.08 25.50
C SER A 656 -22.38 -24.09 24.60
N SER A 657 -22.24 -25.10 23.75
CA SER A 657 -21.10 -25.18 22.82
C SER A 657 -20.99 -23.93 21.93
N GLU A 658 -22.13 -23.37 21.53
CA GLU A 658 -22.23 -22.13 20.76
C GLU A 658 -21.75 -20.92 21.57
N ALA A 659 -22.20 -20.79 22.83
CA ALA A 659 -21.76 -19.74 23.73
C ALA A 659 -20.24 -19.81 23.99
N LEU A 660 -19.70 -21.00 24.25
CA LEU A 660 -18.24 -21.20 24.42
C LEU A 660 -17.46 -20.84 23.17
N GLU A 661 -17.97 -21.16 21.97
CA GLU A 661 -17.30 -20.78 20.73
C GLU A 661 -17.31 -19.26 20.53
N ALA A 662 -18.41 -18.58 20.84
CA ALA A 662 -18.48 -17.12 20.76
C ALA A 662 -17.53 -16.45 21.76
N GLY A 663 -17.51 -16.89 23.01
CA GLY A 663 -16.55 -16.41 24.01
C GLY A 663 -15.09 -16.60 23.57
N ARG A 664 -14.75 -17.76 22.98
CA ARG A 664 -13.40 -17.98 22.41
C ARG A 664 -13.09 -17.00 21.27
N LYS A 665 -14.03 -16.74 20.37
CA LYS A 665 -13.84 -15.77 19.27
C LYS A 665 -13.65 -14.35 19.81
N GLN A 666 -14.44 -13.94 20.80
CA GLN A 666 -14.30 -12.65 21.46
C GLN A 666 -12.90 -12.49 22.07
N MET A 667 -12.42 -13.51 22.79
CA MET A 667 -11.08 -13.52 23.37
C MET A 667 -9.97 -13.50 22.31
N GLU A 668 -10.13 -14.24 21.20
CA GLU A 668 -9.18 -14.18 20.08
C GLU A 668 -9.13 -12.77 19.45
N GLU A 669 -10.25 -12.07 19.32
CA GLU A 669 -10.30 -10.70 18.81
C GLU A 669 -9.71 -9.69 19.79
N ILE A 670 -9.99 -9.81 21.09
CA ILE A 670 -9.35 -9.03 22.15
C ILE A 670 -7.82 -9.22 22.08
N TYR A 671 -7.36 -10.48 21.97
CA TYR A 671 -5.95 -10.81 21.86
C TYR A 671 -5.32 -10.21 20.59
N LYS A 672 -6.01 -10.26 19.43
CA LYS A 672 -5.55 -9.62 18.20
C LYS A 672 -5.46 -8.09 18.31
N ARG A 673 -6.38 -7.43 19.02
CA ARG A 673 -6.32 -5.97 19.27
C ARG A 673 -5.17 -5.61 20.20
N LEU A 674 -4.93 -6.42 21.23
CA LEU A 674 -3.79 -6.29 22.14
C LEU A 674 -2.47 -6.37 21.36
N LEU A 675 -2.32 -7.35 20.47
CA LEU A 675 -1.14 -7.49 19.61
C LEU A 675 -0.93 -6.33 18.62
N LYS A 676 -2.00 -5.58 18.30
CA LYS A 676 -1.94 -4.39 17.43
C LYS A 676 -1.74 -3.08 18.18
N GLY A 677 -1.78 -3.10 19.53
CA GLY A 677 -1.73 -1.90 20.36
C GLY A 677 -2.97 -1.02 20.25
N GLU A 678 -4.12 -1.61 19.91
CA GLU A 678 -5.41 -0.93 19.77
C GLU A 678 -6.21 -1.07 21.07
N PHE A 679 -5.82 -0.35 22.13
CA PHE A 679 -6.60 -0.20 23.36
C PHE A 679 -6.48 1.21 23.94
#